data_AF-A0A9J8AQN8-F1
#
_entry.id   AF-A0A9J8AQN8-F1
#
_cell.length_a   1.000
_cell.length_b   1.000
_cell.length_c   1.000
_cell.angle_alpha   90.00
_cell.angle_beta   90.00
_cell.angle_gamma   90.00
#
_symmetry.space_group_name_H-M   'P 1'
#
loop_
_entity.id
_entity.type
_entity.pdbx_description
1 polymer ?
#
loop_
_entity_poly.entity_id
_entity_poly.type
_entity_poly.pdbx_seq_one_letter_code
_entity_poly.pdbx_strand_id
1 'polypeptide(L)'
;MAACLVPDFPAVRIALEHLGELDKRLREEGVSFSQEASHHLRETAEAIKELESSRKIAREKLEIETIETSKLRHRTMNLEDDIRSEISACVTAAREGNAAEMNRLQSELKTVVDDIQSMEGKQQLLEQENAALIREKENIKGNYEDDVDKMNQQLSNKASIQMMLTEKQNEIQSLKDKIVQVKAAQQDLKENMIQKSKTFAESKHAVEIEIEEIALKIKEQRKINSGTRKELDIITSELQDKEETITQCEEHISQMEKNIARMAASKIMYKEWLHEEKSQNEDLDHQKESHERELLELAEATEQKIQVLQEQMVEIENEIKEEQKVKSALSEPLAKLSDIFSTQRKEEDDMIAEHHSLFKRLEENKLRRDEDVISIAKCRFEIKNMIEEMRQLHDANIINADMFKKTLEELEGQLAKYNMSRTAVEAEREKISQSRKTLKEEHEEYVKEINAAIEQTQKRHGELLDEKKNLQNHILLNSVIKDLAEELANLEEVGKQMEMNYQAEIQQLTRNVESITQAHTEKERELKDQESILETVESQFDIDHLEHQTFKNQVTELVTQRKHLEVSIEEVTKQTAALLQPKEDLKRELMTLRAKHMEMLTANAAVISEVEKSIYENKVMLEQVTMENSRLHVRSEQMKEEILDTKKDKEKYMHEVEWMNEEVQSLFKTLTDTWNTNMLLTEKSANQDQKIVENIYNLIVRIQERKHRISDINNRLEKEK
;
A
#
# COMPACT_ATOMS: atom_id res chain seq x y z
N MET A 1 164.84 59.40 -40.80
CA MET A 1 165.72 60.12 -41.75
C MET A 1 167.11 60.15 -41.14
N ALA A 2 167.98 59.22 -41.55
CA ALA A 2 169.37 59.20 -41.13
C ALA A 2 170.15 60.11 -42.10
N ALA A 3 170.82 61.13 -41.58
CA ALA A 3 171.63 62.05 -42.40
C ALA A 3 172.83 61.28 -42.97
N CYS A 4 172.81 61.00 -44.28
CA CYS A 4 173.91 60.39 -45.01
C CYS A 4 175.01 61.43 -45.19
N LEU A 5 175.92 61.52 -44.22
CA LEU A 5 177.16 62.28 -44.34
C LEU A 5 178.02 61.70 -45.46
N VAL A 6 177.84 62.21 -46.69
CA VAL A 6 178.75 61.91 -47.80
C VAL A 6 180.14 62.43 -47.42
N PRO A 7 181.19 61.57 -47.42
CA PRO A 7 182.55 61.98 -47.07
C PRO A 7 183.09 63.02 -48.06
N ASP A 8 183.93 63.93 -47.56
CA ASP A 8 184.64 64.92 -48.38
C ASP A 8 185.58 64.20 -49.36
N PHE A 9 185.58 64.63 -50.62
CA PHE A 9 186.41 64.00 -51.64
C PHE A 9 187.90 64.22 -51.29
N PRO A 10 188.69 63.16 -51.03
CA PRO A 10 190.02 63.30 -50.42
C PRO A 10 190.97 64.20 -51.22
N ALA A 11 190.86 64.16 -52.55
CA ALA A 11 191.65 64.99 -53.46
C ALA A 11 191.33 66.50 -53.30
N VAL A 12 190.07 66.85 -53.00
CA VAL A 12 189.65 68.24 -52.77
C VAL A 12 190.22 68.77 -51.45
N ARG A 13 190.19 67.96 -50.39
CA ARG A 13 190.78 68.33 -49.09
C ARG A 13 192.28 68.61 -49.21
N ILE A 14 193.01 67.73 -49.92
CA ILE A 14 194.45 67.87 -50.17
C ILE A 14 194.74 69.13 -51.02
N ALA A 15 193.93 69.40 -52.05
CA ALA A 15 194.09 70.59 -52.88
C ALA A 15 193.91 71.89 -52.08
N LEU A 16 192.95 71.94 -51.15
CA LEU A 16 192.73 73.09 -50.26
C LEU A 16 193.88 73.28 -49.26
N GLU A 17 194.45 72.19 -48.73
CA GLU A 17 195.64 72.22 -47.87
C GLU A 17 196.85 72.82 -48.61
N HIS A 18 197.15 72.31 -49.81
CA HIS A 18 198.26 72.82 -50.61
C HIS A 18 198.08 74.29 -51.03
N LEU A 19 196.85 74.71 -51.38
CA LEU A 19 196.54 76.11 -51.68
C LEU A 19 196.77 77.02 -50.46
N GLY A 20 196.37 76.58 -49.26
CA GLY A 20 196.62 77.30 -48.01
C GLY A 20 198.10 77.37 -47.63
N GLU A 21 198.85 76.33 -47.90
CA GLU A 21 200.29 76.27 -47.63
C GLU A 21 201.10 77.14 -48.60
N LEU A 22 200.66 77.22 -49.86
CA LEU A 22 201.18 78.20 -50.83
C LEU A 22 200.89 79.64 -50.39
N ASP A 23 199.67 79.94 -49.92
CA ASP A 23 199.30 81.28 -49.41
C ASP A 23 200.21 81.70 -48.25
N LYS A 24 200.52 80.75 -47.36
CA LYS A 24 201.36 81.00 -46.18
C LYS A 24 202.81 81.32 -46.57
N ARG A 25 203.39 80.56 -47.51
CA ARG A 25 204.75 80.82 -48.02
C ARG A 25 204.87 82.17 -48.72
N LEU A 26 203.86 82.55 -49.51
CA LEU A 26 203.85 83.84 -50.23
C LEU A 26 203.79 85.06 -49.29
N ARG A 27 203.23 84.92 -48.08
CA ARG A 27 203.24 85.98 -47.05
C ARG A 27 204.57 86.08 -46.31
N GLU A 28 205.26 84.97 -46.09
CA GLU A 28 206.49 84.91 -45.30
C GLU A 28 207.74 85.37 -46.09
N GLU A 29 207.74 85.25 -47.43
CA GLU A 29 208.91 85.55 -48.27
C GLU A 29 209.04 87.00 -48.78
N GLY A 30 208.15 87.93 -48.43
CA GLY A 30 208.35 89.37 -48.70
C GLY A 30 208.51 89.75 -50.19
N VAL A 31 207.83 89.05 -51.09
CA VAL A 31 207.88 89.29 -52.55
C VAL A 31 206.86 90.38 -52.94
N SER A 32 207.24 91.28 -53.85
CA SER A 32 206.47 92.46 -54.30
C SER A 32 205.17 92.18 -55.07
N PHE A 33 204.72 90.92 -55.14
CA PHE A 33 203.42 90.49 -55.70
C PHE A 33 202.57 89.67 -54.71
N SER A 34 202.89 89.70 -53.41
CA SER A 34 202.32 88.79 -52.41
C SER A 34 200.82 88.99 -52.13
N GLN A 35 200.23 90.14 -52.46
CA GLN A 35 198.84 90.44 -52.10
C GLN A 35 197.81 89.95 -53.14
N GLU A 36 198.05 90.18 -54.45
CA GLU A 36 197.19 89.67 -55.53
C GLU A 36 197.21 88.13 -55.62
N ALA A 37 198.40 87.52 -55.52
CA ALA A 37 198.53 86.06 -55.59
C ALA A 37 197.82 85.37 -54.43
N SER A 38 197.90 85.96 -53.23
CA SER A 38 197.19 85.51 -52.04
C SER A 38 195.66 85.60 -52.19
N HIS A 39 195.18 86.64 -52.88
CA HIS A 39 193.75 86.80 -53.15
C HIS A 39 193.22 85.72 -54.10
N HIS A 40 193.89 85.44 -55.22
CA HIS A 40 193.44 84.43 -56.18
C HIS A 40 193.52 83.00 -55.64
N LEU A 41 194.53 82.68 -54.83
CA LEU A 41 194.62 81.38 -54.17
C LEU A 41 193.45 81.16 -53.20
N ARG A 42 193.04 82.23 -52.50
CA ARG A 42 191.86 82.19 -51.62
C ARG A 42 190.57 82.01 -52.41
N GLU A 43 190.36 82.77 -53.47
CA GLU A 43 189.17 82.63 -54.33
C GLU A 43 189.09 81.23 -54.95
N THR A 44 190.22 80.66 -55.39
CA THR A 44 190.27 79.30 -55.94
C THR A 44 189.91 78.26 -54.87
N ALA A 45 190.40 78.43 -53.64
CA ALA A 45 190.03 77.57 -52.53
C ALA A 45 188.53 77.69 -52.16
N GLU A 46 187.97 78.90 -52.25
CA GLU A 46 186.55 79.16 -52.00
C GLU A 46 185.66 78.50 -53.05
N ALA A 47 186.00 78.63 -54.34
CA ALA A 47 185.28 77.99 -55.45
C ALA A 47 185.33 76.46 -55.36
N ILE A 48 186.48 75.88 -54.97
CA ILE A 48 186.61 74.44 -54.75
C ILE A 48 185.71 73.96 -53.59
N LYS A 49 185.63 74.72 -52.49
CA LYS A 49 184.70 74.42 -51.39
C LYS A 49 183.24 74.48 -51.84
N GLU A 50 182.88 75.48 -52.63
CA GLU A 50 181.51 75.64 -53.14
C GLU A 50 181.11 74.50 -54.08
N LEU A 51 182.03 74.06 -54.95
CA LEU A 51 181.79 72.93 -55.86
C LEU A 51 181.59 71.61 -55.10
N GLU A 52 182.41 71.36 -54.07
CA GLU A 52 182.29 70.16 -53.23
C GLU A 52 181.00 70.17 -52.40
N SER A 53 180.58 71.33 -51.90
CA SER A 53 179.26 71.50 -51.25
C SER A 53 178.11 71.20 -52.22
N SER A 54 178.18 71.72 -53.44
CA SER A 54 177.18 71.46 -54.49
C SER A 54 177.10 69.98 -54.86
N ARG A 55 178.24 69.30 -55.01
CA ARG A 55 178.32 67.85 -55.25
C ARG A 55 177.64 67.06 -54.12
N LYS A 56 177.88 67.44 -52.87
CA LYS A 56 177.32 66.80 -51.68
C LYS A 56 175.79 66.88 -51.68
N ILE A 57 175.25 68.08 -51.88
CA ILE A 57 173.80 68.33 -51.94
C ILE A 57 173.14 67.51 -53.06
N ALA A 58 173.76 67.46 -54.25
CA ALA A 58 173.19 66.73 -55.38
C ALA A 58 173.10 65.21 -55.12
N ARG A 59 174.14 64.60 -54.52
CA ARG A 59 174.12 63.18 -54.18
C ARG A 59 173.10 62.86 -53.10
N GLU A 60 173.03 63.68 -52.07
CA GLU A 60 172.10 63.47 -50.95
C GLU A 60 170.63 63.51 -51.44
N LYS A 61 170.29 64.41 -52.37
CA LYS A 61 168.98 64.41 -53.04
C LYS A 61 168.70 63.13 -53.83
N LEU A 62 169.70 62.62 -54.57
CA LEU A 62 169.53 61.42 -55.38
C LEU A 62 169.33 60.15 -54.53
N GLU A 63 169.99 60.08 -53.38
CA GLU A 63 169.81 59.01 -52.38
C GLU A 63 168.37 59.02 -51.83
N ILE A 64 167.87 60.20 -51.44
CA ILE A 64 166.49 60.36 -50.93
C ILE A 64 165.46 59.91 -51.97
N GLU A 65 165.59 60.35 -53.22
CA GLU A 65 164.69 59.96 -54.30
C GLU A 65 164.74 58.44 -54.56
N THR A 66 165.92 57.83 -54.48
CA THR A 66 166.07 56.38 -54.66
C THR A 66 165.36 55.61 -53.54
N ILE A 67 165.45 56.06 -52.28
CA ILE A 67 164.77 55.46 -51.13
C ILE A 67 163.25 55.60 -51.26
N GLU A 68 162.74 56.80 -51.58
CA GLU A 68 161.31 57.02 -51.74
C GLU A 68 160.73 56.23 -52.91
N THR A 69 161.46 56.14 -54.03
CA THR A 69 161.06 55.29 -55.17
C THR A 69 161.00 53.82 -54.76
N SER A 70 161.94 53.35 -53.93
CA SER A 70 161.93 51.97 -53.41
C SER A 70 160.73 51.71 -52.49
N LYS A 71 160.40 52.64 -51.57
CA LYS A 71 159.20 52.52 -50.72
C LYS A 71 157.91 52.49 -51.53
N LEU A 72 157.79 53.35 -52.53
CA LEU A 72 156.64 53.38 -53.44
C LEU A 72 156.51 52.05 -54.19
N ARG A 73 157.63 51.49 -54.68
CA ARG A 73 157.63 50.20 -55.38
C ARG A 73 157.18 49.05 -54.46
N HIS A 74 157.65 49.01 -53.22
CA HIS A 74 157.22 48.03 -52.23
C HIS A 74 155.72 48.15 -51.89
N ARG A 75 155.22 49.37 -51.66
CA ARG A 75 153.78 49.60 -51.44
C ARG A 75 152.95 49.18 -52.64
N THR A 76 153.39 49.51 -53.85
CA THR A 76 152.66 49.17 -55.07
C THR A 76 152.63 47.66 -55.31
N MET A 77 153.75 46.97 -55.05
CA MET A 77 153.84 45.52 -55.23
C MET A 77 152.97 44.75 -54.22
N ASN A 78 152.81 45.25 -53.00
CA ASN A 78 152.03 44.57 -51.95
C ASN A 78 150.55 44.97 -51.88
N LEU A 79 150.13 46.05 -52.57
CA LEU A 79 148.76 46.54 -52.52
C LEU A 79 147.73 45.51 -53.01
N GLU A 80 148.08 44.71 -54.02
CA GLU A 80 147.18 43.67 -54.54
C GLU A 80 146.92 42.58 -53.50
N ASP A 81 147.96 42.16 -52.77
CA ASP A 81 147.85 41.14 -51.73
C ASP A 81 147.07 41.66 -50.51
N ASP A 82 147.30 42.92 -50.11
CA ASP A 82 146.57 43.57 -49.02
C ASP A 82 145.06 43.65 -49.32
N ILE A 83 144.68 44.10 -50.53
CA ILE A 83 143.27 44.17 -50.97
C ILE A 83 142.65 42.78 -51.01
N ARG A 84 143.36 41.78 -51.54
CA ARG A 84 142.87 40.40 -51.61
C ARG A 84 142.62 39.82 -50.22
N SER A 85 143.52 40.08 -49.27
CA SER A 85 143.36 39.67 -47.87
C SER A 85 142.15 40.33 -47.21
N GLU A 86 141.96 41.65 -47.41
CA GLU A 86 140.82 42.39 -46.86
C GLU A 86 139.47 41.90 -47.43
N ILE A 87 139.38 41.71 -48.75
CA ILE A 87 138.17 41.14 -49.39
C ILE A 87 137.90 39.72 -48.86
N SER A 88 138.93 38.89 -48.75
CA SER A 88 138.78 37.54 -48.21
C SER A 88 138.27 37.56 -46.77
N ALA A 89 138.76 38.48 -45.93
CA ALA A 89 138.29 38.64 -44.55
C ALA A 89 136.82 39.09 -44.49
N CYS A 90 136.42 40.07 -45.32
CA CYS A 90 135.03 40.50 -45.41
C CYS A 90 134.08 39.38 -45.89
N VAL A 91 134.50 38.59 -46.89
CA VAL A 91 133.71 37.46 -47.40
C VAL A 91 133.57 36.39 -46.33
N THR A 92 134.63 36.08 -45.59
CA THR A 92 134.58 35.12 -44.48
C THR A 92 133.65 35.62 -43.37
N ALA A 93 133.76 36.88 -42.95
CA ALA A 93 132.87 37.47 -41.96
C ALA A 93 131.40 37.48 -42.40
N ALA A 94 131.11 37.76 -43.67
CA ALA A 94 129.75 37.69 -44.22
C ALA A 94 129.21 36.25 -44.26
N ARG A 95 130.07 35.26 -44.58
CA ARG A 95 129.69 33.83 -44.55
C ARG A 95 129.43 33.36 -43.14
N GLU A 96 130.27 33.73 -42.18
CA GLU A 96 130.09 33.41 -40.77
C GLU A 96 128.83 34.07 -40.20
N GLY A 97 128.59 35.36 -40.52
CA GLY A 97 127.37 36.07 -40.14
C GLY A 97 126.11 35.43 -40.73
N ASN A 98 126.13 35.06 -42.02
CA ASN A 98 125.01 34.36 -42.65
C ASN A 98 124.79 32.96 -42.06
N ALA A 99 125.86 32.21 -41.77
CA ALA A 99 125.75 30.91 -41.12
C ALA A 99 125.18 31.02 -39.70
N ALA A 100 125.59 32.03 -38.93
CA ALA A 100 125.04 32.31 -37.61
C ALA A 100 123.55 32.66 -37.68
N GLU A 101 123.15 33.50 -38.64
CA GLU A 101 121.75 33.88 -38.83
C GLU A 101 120.88 32.70 -39.30
N MET A 102 121.39 31.87 -40.22
CA MET A 102 120.74 30.64 -40.63
C MET A 102 120.54 29.66 -39.47
N ASN A 103 121.55 29.51 -38.60
CA ASN A 103 121.43 28.68 -37.40
C ASN A 103 120.41 29.27 -36.42
N ARG A 104 120.38 30.60 -36.21
CA ARG A 104 119.39 31.28 -35.37
C ARG A 104 117.97 31.02 -35.88
N LEU A 105 117.74 31.22 -37.18
CA LEU A 105 116.44 30.98 -37.81
C LEU A 105 116.03 29.50 -37.74
N GLN A 106 116.96 28.56 -37.90
CA GLN A 106 116.68 27.14 -37.74
C GLN A 106 116.31 26.78 -36.29
N SER A 107 117.00 27.34 -35.30
CA SER A 107 116.66 27.16 -33.89
C SER A 107 115.28 27.76 -33.56
N GLU A 108 114.98 28.97 -34.03
CA GLU A 108 113.67 29.59 -33.83
C GLU A 108 112.55 28.81 -34.52
N LEU A 109 112.77 28.35 -35.74
CA LEU A 109 111.82 27.51 -36.45
C LEU A 109 111.56 26.21 -35.67
N LYS A 110 112.61 25.59 -35.14
CA LYS A 110 112.46 24.38 -34.31
C LYS A 110 111.63 24.66 -33.05
N THR A 111 111.90 25.75 -32.34
CA THR A 111 111.11 26.16 -31.17
C THR A 111 109.63 26.38 -31.54
N VAL A 112 109.35 27.06 -32.65
CA VAL A 112 107.97 27.27 -33.12
C VAL A 112 107.29 25.95 -33.47
N VAL A 113 107.99 25.00 -34.10
CA VAL A 113 107.43 23.67 -34.40
C VAL A 113 107.13 22.91 -33.11
N ASP A 114 108.05 22.91 -32.14
CA ASP A 114 107.85 22.25 -30.85
C ASP A 114 106.65 22.89 -30.09
N ASP A 115 106.49 24.21 -30.17
CA ASP A 115 105.35 24.94 -29.59
C ASP A 115 104.04 24.59 -30.29
N ILE A 116 104.00 24.51 -31.62
CA ILE A 116 102.82 24.08 -32.38
C ILE A 116 102.39 22.68 -31.95
N GLN A 117 103.32 21.73 -31.90
CA GLN A 117 103.01 20.35 -31.48
C GLN A 117 102.48 20.28 -30.05
N SER A 118 103.07 21.07 -29.14
CA SER A 118 102.59 21.20 -27.76
C SER A 118 101.17 21.78 -27.69
N MET A 119 100.87 22.78 -28.51
CA MET A 119 99.54 23.40 -28.58
C MET A 119 98.50 22.47 -29.22
N GLU A 120 98.85 21.73 -30.26
CA GLU A 120 98.00 20.70 -30.86
C GLU A 120 97.67 19.58 -29.85
N GLY A 121 98.67 19.13 -29.08
CA GLY A 121 98.45 18.17 -28.00
C GLY A 121 97.49 18.70 -26.93
N LYS A 122 97.63 19.97 -26.52
CA LYS A 122 96.68 20.62 -25.60
C LYS A 122 95.29 20.75 -26.20
N GLN A 123 95.17 21.09 -27.48
CA GLN A 123 93.88 21.18 -28.17
C GLN A 123 93.16 19.83 -28.17
N GLN A 124 93.86 18.74 -28.48
CA GLN A 124 93.28 17.39 -28.47
C GLN A 124 92.78 16.99 -27.08
N LEU A 125 93.52 17.30 -26.02
CA LEU A 125 93.08 17.04 -24.64
C LEU A 125 91.81 17.84 -24.30
N LEU A 126 91.77 19.12 -24.66
CA LEU A 126 90.59 19.97 -24.44
C LEU A 126 89.37 19.48 -25.23
N GLU A 127 89.55 19.01 -26.47
CA GLU A 127 88.48 18.42 -27.27
C GLU A 127 87.94 17.13 -26.63
N GLN A 128 88.82 16.28 -26.11
CA GLN A 128 88.43 15.06 -25.38
C GLN A 128 87.67 15.39 -24.09
N GLU A 129 88.15 16.34 -23.30
CA GLU A 129 87.46 16.82 -22.09
C GLU A 129 86.10 17.43 -22.42
N ASN A 130 86.00 18.28 -23.44
CA ASN A 130 84.71 18.83 -23.89
C ASN A 130 83.74 17.73 -24.33
N ALA A 131 84.21 16.73 -25.08
CA ALA A 131 83.37 15.61 -25.49
C ALA A 131 82.90 14.74 -24.32
N ALA A 132 83.68 14.65 -23.24
CA ALA A 132 83.27 13.99 -22.00
C ALA A 132 82.22 14.83 -21.25
N LEU A 133 82.46 16.14 -21.11
CA LEU A 133 81.53 17.08 -20.46
C LEU A 133 80.18 17.17 -21.18
N ILE A 134 80.17 17.12 -22.51
CA ILE A 134 78.91 17.10 -23.29
C ILE A 134 78.11 15.82 -22.96
N ARG A 135 78.76 14.66 -22.93
CA ARG A 135 78.11 13.40 -22.56
C ARG A 135 77.60 13.42 -21.12
N GLU A 136 78.38 13.96 -20.19
CA GLU A 136 77.94 14.10 -18.81
C GLU A 136 76.73 15.04 -18.69
N LYS A 137 76.74 16.17 -19.41
CA LYS A 137 75.62 17.09 -19.47
C LYS A 137 74.36 16.43 -20.04
N GLU A 138 74.49 15.65 -21.13
CA GLU A 138 73.36 14.91 -21.73
C GLU A 138 72.81 13.87 -20.77
N ASN A 139 73.68 13.14 -20.06
CA ASN A 139 73.27 12.17 -19.05
C ASN A 139 72.55 12.83 -17.85
N ILE A 140 73.09 13.94 -17.33
CA ILE A 140 72.44 14.72 -16.27
C ILE A 140 71.10 15.27 -16.75
N LYS A 141 71.01 15.76 -17.99
CA LYS A 141 69.76 16.24 -18.58
C LYS A 141 68.72 15.12 -18.67
N GLY A 142 69.10 13.93 -19.14
CA GLY A 142 68.20 12.77 -19.19
C GLY A 142 67.69 12.38 -17.79
N ASN A 143 68.59 12.27 -16.81
CA ASN A 143 68.21 11.98 -15.42
C ASN A 143 67.26 13.05 -14.85
N TYR A 144 67.51 14.33 -15.15
CA TYR A 144 66.63 15.42 -14.72
C TYR A 144 65.24 15.34 -15.38
N GLU A 145 65.18 15.05 -16.68
CA GLU A 145 63.90 14.85 -17.39
C GLU A 145 63.13 13.66 -16.80
N ASP A 146 63.80 12.54 -16.52
CA ASP A 146 63.20 11.36 -15.86
C ASP A 146 62.65 11.69 -14.45
N ASP A 147 63.41 12.46 -13.65
CA ASP A 147 62.99 12.90 -12.32
C ASP A 147 61.79 13.85 -12.39
N VAL A 148 61.77 14.77 -13.37
CA VAL A 148 60.64 15.68 -13.62
C VAL A 148 59.39 14.89 -14.03
N ASP A 149 59.52 13.91 -14.93
CA ASP A 149 58.41 13.06 -15.35
C ASP A 149 57.85 12.23 -14.20
N LYS A 150 58.73 11.66 -13.37
CA LYS A 150 58.33 10.96 -12.15
C LYS A 150 57.60 11.87 -11.18
N MET A 151 58.07 13.11 -10.99
CA MET A 151 57.40 14.08 -10.12
C MET A 151 56.04 14.49 -10.68
N ASN A 152 55.94 14.71 -11.99
CA ASN A 152 54.67 15.01 -12.66
C ASN A 152 53.67 13.85 -12.51
N GLN A 153 54.11 12.61 -12.66
CA GLN A 153 53.28 11.43 -12.44
C GLN A 153 52.80 11.34 -10.98
N GLN A 154 53.68 11.62 -10.01
CA GLN A 154 53.31 11.67 -8.59
C GLN A 154 52.30 12.78 -8.29
N LEU A 155 52.47 13.97 -8.87
CA LEU A 155 51.53 15.09 -8.72
C LEU A 155 50.17 14.75 -9.35
N SER A 156 50.15 14.14 -10.53
CA SER A 156 48.93 13.68 -11.19
C SER A 156 48.20 12.62 -10.35
N ASN A 157 48.93 11.63 -9.83
CA ASN A 157 48.37 10.61 -8.95
C ASN A 157 47.83 11.23 -7.66
N LYS A 158 48.56 12.18 -7.06
CA LYS A 158 48.10 12.92 -5.87
C LYS A 158 46.82 13.69 -6.14
N ALA A 159 46.73 14.39 -7.28
CA ALA A 159 45.52 15.10 -7.69
C ALA A 159 44.34 14.14 -7.89
N SER A 160 44.56 13.00 -8.56
CA SER A 160 43.53 11.97 -8.75
C SER A 160 43.04 11.37 -7.42
N ILE A 161 43.96 11.04 -6.50
CA ILE A 161 43.60 10.56 -5.16
C ILE A 161 42.84 11.63 -4.38
N GLN A 162 43.25 12.90 -4.47
CA GLN A 162 42.56 14.00 -3.82
C GLN A 162 41.14 14.18 -4.36
N MET A 163 40.94 14.07 -5.68
CA MET A 163 39.60 14.10 -6.29
C MET A 163 38.73 12.96 -5.78
N MET A 164 39.24 11.72 -5.76
CA MET A 164 38.51 10.58 -5.21
C MET A 164 38.19 10.75 -3.72
N LEU A 165 39.12 11.31 -2.94
CA LEU A 165 38.90 11.58 -1.52
C LEU A 165 37.77 12.61 -1.32
N THR A 166 37.78 13.70 -2.09
CA THR A 166 36.71 14.71 -2.05
C THR A 166 35.37 14.13 -2.49
N GLU A 167 35.35 13.29 -3.53
CA GLU A 167 34.13 12.60 -3.96
C GLU A 167 33.58 11.67 -2.86
N LYS A 168 34.45 10.88 -2.22
CA LYS A 168 34.05 10.04 -1.08
C LYS A 168 33.61 10.85 0.14
N GLN A 169 34.21 12.00 0.41
CA GLN A 169 33.76 12.91 1.46
C GLN A 169 32.36 13.45 1.17
N ASN A 170 32.07 13.82 -0.08
CA ASN A 170 30.75 14.27 -0.50
C ASN A 170 29.71 13.14 -0.41
N GLU A 171 30.05 11.91 -0.81
CA GLU A 171 29.19 10.74 -0.63
C GLU A 171 28.87 10.49 0.86
N ILE A 172 29.89 10.56 1.73
CA ILE A 172 29.72 10.42 3.18
C ILE A 172 28.81 11.51 3.73
N GLN A 173 28.99 12.77 3.29
CA GLN A 173 28.15 13.87 3.75
C GLN A 173 26.69 13.70 3.29
N SER A 174 26.45 13.34 2.04
CA SER A 174 25.12 13.03 1.52
C SER A 174 24.43 11.90 2.32
N LEU A 175 25.18 10.85 2.67
CA LEU A 175 24.67 9.76 3.51
C LEU A 175 24.34 10.22 4.93
N LYS A 176 25.16 11.09 5.53
CA LYS A 176 24.86 11.68 6.85
C LYS A 176 23.57 12.51 6.80
N ASP A 177 23.38 13.32 5.77
CA ASP A 177 22.19 14.15 5.61
C ASP A 177 20.93 13.28 5.44
N LYS A 178 21.03 12.19 4.65
CA LYS A 178 19.96 11.19 4.53
C LYS A 178 19.65 10.52 5.87
N ILE A 179 20.67 10.17 6.67
CA ILE A 179 20.47 9.60 8.00
C ILE A 179 19.72 10.59 8.91
N VAL A 180 20.07 11.88 8.87
CA VAL A 180 19.36 12.92 9.63
C VAL A 180 17.90 13.03 9.19
N GLN A 181 17.63 13.06 7.88
CA GLN A 181 16.26 13.09 7.35
C GLN A 181 15.45 11.86 7.76
N VAL A 182 16.02 10.67 7.68
CA VAL A 182 15.35 9.42 8.12
C VAL A 182 15.07 9.44 9.62
N LYS A 183 16.00 9.95 10.45
CA LYS A 183 15.76 10.10 11.89
C LYS A 183 14.64 11.09 12.20
N ALA A 184 14.59 12.21 11.49
CA ALA A 184 13.49 13.18 11.62
C ALA A 184 12.15 12.54 11.24
N ALA A 185 12.08 11.88 10.08
CA ALA A 185 10.87 11.18 9.63
C ALA A 185 10.45 10.06 10.60
N GLN A 186 11.39 9.34 11.19
CA GLN A 186 11.10 8.34 12.22
C GLN A 186 10.50 8.97 13.49
N GLN A 187 11.00 10.13 13.89
CA GLN A 187 10.48 10.87 15.03
C GLN A 187 9.07 11.41 14.77
N ASP A 188 8.85 12.01 13.60
CA ASP A 188 7.52 12.47 13.16
C ASP A 188 6.51 11.32 13.11
N LEU A 189 6.93 10.13 12.63
CA LEU A 189 6.06 8.96 12.59
C LEU A 189 5.70 8.48 14.00
N LYS A 190 6.66 8.47 14.93
CA LYS A 190 6.42 8.12 16.34
C LYS A 190 5.43 9.09 16.99
N GLU A 191 5.61 10.39 16.78
CA GLU A 191 4.72 11.41 17.32
C GLU A 191 3.31 11.31 16.73
N ASN A 192 3.20 11.11 15.41
CA ASN A 192 1.92 10.83 14.75
C ASN A 192 1.24 9.58 15.28
N MET A 193 1.99 8.50 15.56
CA MET A 193 1.43 7.29 16.16
C MET A 193 0.92 7.53 17.58
N ILE A 194 1.66 8.28 18.40
CA ILE A 194 1.23 8.66 19.75
C ILE A 194 -0.05 9.49 19.67
N GLN A 195 -0.11 10.47 18.78
CA GLN A 195 -1.29 11.32 18.60
C GLN A 195 -2.51 10.54 18.09
N LYS A 196 -2.31 9.61 17.14
CA LYS A 196 -3.38 8.70 16.70
C LYS A 196 -3.86 7.78 17.81
N SER A 197 -2.95 7.24 18.62
CA SER A 197 -3.34 6.40 19.76
C SER A 197 -4.14 7.18 20.80
N LYS A 198 -3.76 8.44 21.05
CA LYS A 198 -4.46 9.34 21.96
C LYS A 198 -5.88 9.66 21.46
N THR A 199 -6.01 10.12 20.22
CA THR A 199 -7.31 10.43 19.60
C THR A 199 -8.21 9.19 19.50
N PHE A 200 -7.64 8.02 19.25
CA PHE A 200 -8.38 6.76 19.28
C PHE A 200 -8.89 6.43 20.70
N ALA A 201 -8.05 6.59 21.72
CA ALA A 201 -8.47 6.37 23.12
C ALA A 201 -9.58 7.33 23.55
N GLU A 202 -9.48 8.61 23.17
CA GLU A 202 -10.51 9.62 23.42
C GLU A 202 -11.84 9.27 22.71
N SER A 203 -11.77 8.87 21.43
CA SER A 203 -12.95 8.45 20.67
C SER A 203 -13.59 7.19 21.25
N LYS A 204 -12.77 6.22 21.68
CA LYS A 204 -13.24 5.00 22.35
C LYS A 204 -13.99 5.34 23.64
N HIS A 205 -13.44 6.24 24.45
CA HIS A 205 -14.06 6.67 25.69
C HIS A 205 -15.39 7.40 25.45
N ALA A 206 -15.46 8.26 24.41
CA ALA A 206 -16.70 8.93 24.02
C ALA A 206 -17.80 7.92 23.64
N VAL A 207 -17.46 6.90 22.86
CA VAL A 207 -18.40 5.83 22.50
C VAL A 207 -18.82 5.00 23.72
N GLU A 208 -17.91 4.70 24.65
CA GLU A 208 -18.24 4.03 25.90
C GLU A 208 -19.26 4.82 26.73
N ILE A 209 -19.11 6.15 26.81
CA ILE A 209 -20.08 7.06 27.46
C ILE A 209 -21.44 7.00 26.74
N GLU A 210 -21.46 7.09 25.40
CA GLU A 210 -22.71 7.00 24.62
C GLU A 210 -23.44 5.67 24.83
N ILE A 211 -22.70 4.55 24.88
CA ILE A 211 -23.25 3.23 25.17
C ILE A 211 -23.88 3.21 26.56
N GLU A 212 -23.22 3.78 27.56
CA GLU A 212 -23.72 3.83 28.94
C GLU A 212 -24.98 4.71 29.05
N GLU A 213 -25.02 5.85 28.36
CA GLU A 213 -26.23 6.68 28.24
C GLU A 213 -27.39 5.94 27.58
N ILE A 214 -27.15 5.22 26.48
CA ILE A 214 -28.17 4.43 25.80
C ILE A 214 -28.66 3.30 26.71
N ALA A 215 -27.76 2.63 27.44
CA ALA A 215 -28.13 1.60 28.39
C ALA A 215 -29.02 2.14 29.51
N LEU A 216 -28.74 3.34 30.02
CA LEU A 216 -29.60 4.04 30.99
C LEU A 216 -30.98 4.36 30.39
N LYS A 217 -31.04 4.89 29.16
CA LYS A 217 -32.31 5.16 28.45
C LYS A 217 -33.13 3.88 28.26
N ILE A 218 -32.49 2.76 27.88
CA ILE A 218 -33.15 1.46 27.75
C ILE A 218 -33.69 0.98 29.10
N LYS A 219 -32.92 1.13 30.18
CA LYS A 219 -33.37 0.75 31.53
C LYS A 219 -34.59 1.55 31.98
N GLU A 220 -34.60 2.85 31.72
CA GLU A 220 -35.75 3.71 32.03
C GLU A 220 -36.96 3.33 31.19
N GLN A 221 -36.80 3.11 29.87
CA GLN A 221 -37.89 2.66 29.01
C GLN A 221 -38.47 1.31 29.46
N ARG A 222 -37.63 0.37 29.90
CA ARG A 222 -38.10 -0.91 30.46
C ARG A 222 -38.93 -0.70 31.72
N LYS A 223 -38.55 0.24 32.58
CA LYS A 223 -39.31 0.59 33.79
C LYS A 223 -40.68 1.18 33.42
N ILE A 224 -40.72 2.11 32.47
CA ILE A 224 -41.97 2.68 31.93
C ILE A 224 -42.86 1.57 31.39
N ASN A 225 -42.35 0.75 30.46
CA ASN A 225 -43.10 -0.35 29.86
C ASN A 225 -43.63 -1.34 30.92
N SER A 226 -42.87 -1.59 32.00
CA SER A 226 -43.33 -2.44 33.10
C SER A 226 -44.48 -1.81 33.90
N GLY A 227 -44.51 -0.49 34.03
CA GLY A 227 -45.61 0.27 34.62
C GLY A 227 -46.86 0.21 33.73
N THR A 228 -46.72 0.52 32.44
CA THR A 228 -47.83 0.47 31.48
C THR A 228 -48.43 -0.92 31.36
N ARG A 229 -47.61 -1.97 31.47
CA ARG A 229 -48.11 -3.35 31.48
C ARG A 229 -48.97 -3.64 32.70
N LYS A 230 -48.56 -3.18 33.89
CA LYS A 230 -49.39 -3.32 35.11
C LYS A 230 -50.70 -2.55 34.99
N GLU A 231 -50.68 -1.35 34.41
CA GLU A 231 -51.89 -0.57 34.14
C GLU A 231 -52.82 -1.31 33.15
N LEU A 232 -52.27 -1.89 32.09
CA LEU A 232 -53.02 -2.74 31.16
C LEU A 232 -53.61 -3.97 31.84
N ASP A 233 -52.87 -4.64 32.71
CA ASP A 233 -53.36 -5.82 33.45
C ASP A 233 -54.55 -5.43 34.36
N ILE A 234 -54.48 -4.26 35.02
CA ILE A 234 -55.59 -3.71 35.82
C ILE A 234 -56.81 -3.43 34.93
N ILE A 235 -56.63 -2.71 33.82
CA ILE A 235 -57.73 -2.38 32.91
C ILE A 235 -58.35 -3.64 32.30
N THR A 236 -57.54 -4.65 32.00
CA THR A 236 -58.02 -5.93 31.45
C THR A 236 -58.86 -6.68 32.50
N SER A 237 -58.44 -6.68 33.77
CA SER A 237 -59.23 -7.24 34.86
C SER A 237 -60.55 -6.50 35.05
N GLU A 238 -60.53 -5.16 35.02
CA GLU A 238 -61.75 -4.35 35.11
C GLU A 238 -62.70 -4.61 33.94
N LEU A 239 -62.17 -4.77 32.72
CA LEU A 239 -62.97 -5.12 31.54
C LEU A 239 -63.61 -6.48 31.71
N GLN A 240 -62.85 -7.47 32.17
CA GLN A 240 -63.36 -8.83 32.42
C GLN A 240 -64.49 -8.81 33.47
N ASP A 241 -64.33 -8.06 34.56
CA ASP A 241 -65.39 -7.88 35.56
C ASP A 241 -66.65 -7.25 34.94
N LYS A 242 -66.48 -6.25 34.06
CA LYS A 242 -67.61 -5.62 33.35
C LYS A 242 -68.29 -6.59 32.39
N GLU A 243 -67.54 -7.35 31.61
CA GLU A 243 -68.08 -8.39 30.72
C GLU A 243 -68.87 -9.43 31.51
N GLU A 244 -68.37 -9.86 32.67
CA GLU A 244 -69.10 -10.77 33.56
C GLU A 244 -70.42 -10.15 34.04
N THR A 245 -70.44 -8.86 34.44
CA THR A 245 -71.70 -8.20 34.80
C THR A 245 -72.68 -8.06 33.62
N ILE A 246 -72.17 -7.88 32.39
CA ILE A 246 -73.01 -7.82 31.18
C ILE A 246 -73.64 -9.19 30.93
N THR A 247 -72.87 -10.28 30.98
CA THR A 247 -73.41 -11.63 30.81
C THR A 247 -74.48 -11.95 31.86
N GLN A 248 -74.27 -11.57 33.12
CA GLN A 248 -75.29 -11.71 34.18
C GLN A 248 -76.56 -10.90 33.88
N CYS A 249 -76.43 -9.68 33.33
CA CYS A 249 -77.58 -8.88 32.91
C CYS A 249 -78.32 -9.52 31.72
N GLU A 250 -77.60 -10.04 30.73
CA GLU A 250 -78.17 -10.74 29.57
C GLU A 250 -78.93 -12.01 29.98
N GLU A 251 -78.40 -12.77 30.94
CA GLU A 251 -79.10 -13.92 31.54
C GLU A 251 -80.39 -13.48 32.25
N HIS A 252 -80.33 -12.40 33.03
CA HIS A 252 -81.50 -11.85 33.71
C HIS A 252 -82.55 -11.33 32.72
N ILE A 253 -82.14 -10.67 31.64
CA ILE A 253 -83.03 -10.24 30.54
C ILE A 253 -83.68 -11.46 29.89
N SER A 254 -82.89 -12.48 29.52
CA SER A 254 -83.41 -13.72 28.93
C SER A 254 -84.43 -14.42 29.85
N GLN A 255 -84.21 -14.39 31.16
CA GLN A 255 -85.14 -14.92 32.14
C GLN A 255 -86.44 -14.10 32.23
N MET A 256 -86.34 -12.77 32.16
CA MET A 256 -87.51 -11.89 32.08
C MET A 256 -88.29 -12.09 30.78
N GLU A 257 -87.63 -12.25 29.64
CA GLU A 257 -88.27 -12.55 28.36
C GLU A 257 -89.02 -13.89 28.41
N LYS A 258 -88.44 -14.94 28.99
CA LYS A 258 -89.14 -16.21 29.26
C LYS A 258 -90.37 -16.01 30.14
N ASN A 259 -90.28 -15.17 31.17
CA ASN A 259 -91.42 -14.86 32.04
C ASN A 259 -92.52 -14.10 31.29
N ILE A 260 -92.17 -13.14 30.44
CA ILE A 260 -93.09 -12.40 29.59
C ILE A 260 -93.77 -13.34 28.59
N ALA A 261 -93.03 -14.23 27.93
CA ALA A 261 -93.58 -15.22 27.01
C ALA A 261 -94.58 -16.15 27.72
N ARG A 262 -94.26 -16.61 28.93
CA ARG A 262 -95.17 -17.40 29.77
C ARG A 262 -96.44 -16.62 30.14
N MET A 263 -96.32 -15.36 30.56
CA MET A 263 -97.48 -14.51 30.86
C MET A 263 -98.33 -14.22 29.62
N ALA A 264 -97.71 -14.05 28.45
CA ALA A 264 -98.40 -13.88 27.18
C ALA A 264 -99.19 -15.13 26.79
N ALA A 265 -98.61 -16.32 26.96
CA ALA A 265 -99.31 -17.59 26.76
C ALA A 265 -100.51 -17.74 27.72
N SER A 266 -100.34 -17.41 29.00
CA SER A 266 -101.46 -17.41 29.96
C SER A 266 -102.55 -16.40 29.59
N LYS A 267 -102.18 -15.22 29.08
CA LYS A 267 -103.13 -14.21 28.60
C LYS A 267 -103.92 -14.69 27.37
N ILE A 268 -103.29 -15.44 26.46
CA ILE A 268 -103.98 -16.07 25.31
C ILE A 268 -104.97 -17.13 25.81
N MET A 269 -104.54 -18.00 26.73
CA MET A 269 -105.41 -19.01 27.35
C MET A 269 -106.64 -18.39 28.04
N TYR A 270 -106.45 -17.29 28.81
CA TYR A 270 -107.58 -16.59 29.42
C TYR A 270 -108.48 -15.87 28.41
N LYS A 271 -107.95 -15.42 27.27
CA LYS A 271 -108.75 -14.85 26.17
C LYS A 271 -109.60 -15.92 25.47
N GLU A 272 -109.04 -17.10 25.25
CA GLU A 272 -109.75 -18.26 24.69
C GLU A 272 -110.85 -18.72 25.65
N TRP A 273 -110.56 -18.82 26.94
CA TRP A 273 -111.56 -19.11 27.99
C TRP A 273 -112.70 -18.07 28.01
N LEU A 274 -112.39 -16.78 27.90
CA LEU A 274 -113.40 -15.71 27.85
C LEU A 274 -114.23 -15.73 26.54
N HIS A 275 -113.67 -16.28 25.46
CA HIS A 275 -114.39 -16.48 24.19
C HIS A 275 -115.34 -17.68 24.30
N GLU A 276 -114.90 -18.76 24.94
CA GLU A 276 -115.72 -19.94 25.23
C GLU A 276 -116.92 -19.57 26.13
N GLU A 277 -116.67 -18.77 27.19
CA GLU A 277 -117.71 -18.26 28.10
C GLU A 277 -118.72 -17.34 27.38
N LYS A 278 -118.24 -16.55 26.41
CA LYS A 278 -119.12 -15.74 25.53
C LYS A 278 -120.00 -16.59 24.63
N SER A 279 -119.44 -17.66 24.05
CA SER A 279 -120.19 -18.62 23.23
C SER A 279 -121.28 -19.33 24.05
N GLN A 280 -120.99 -19.68 25.31
CA GLN A 280 -121.98 -20.26 26.21
C GLN A 280 -123.08 -19.25 26.63
N ASN A 281 -122.75 -17.96 26.70
CA ASN A 281 -123.73 -16.91 27.00
C ASN A 281 -124.64 -16.58 25.80
N GLU A 282 -124.14 -16.74 24.56
CA GLU A 282 -124.94 -16.64 23.33
C GLU A 282 -125.91 -17.83 23.18
N ASP A 283 -125.51 -19.04 23.57
CA ASP A 283 -126.41 -20.21 23.63
C ASP A 283 -127.53 -20.07 24.68
N LEU A 284 -127.26 -19.37 25.79
CA LEU A 284 -128.27 -19.07 26.83
C LEU A 284 -129.29 -18.00 26.41
N ASP A 285 -128.89 -17.03 25.56
CA ASP A 285 -129.83 -16.06 24.97
C ASP A 285 -130.77 -16.72 23.95
N HIS A 286 -130.31 -17.72 23.18
CA HIS A 286 -131.17 -18.53 22.32
C HIS A 286 -132.18 -19.42 23.08
N GLN A 287 -131.83 -19.89 24.29
CA GLN A 287 -132.78 -20.61 25.16
C GLN A 287 -133.84 -19.67 25.77
N LYS A 288 -133.52 -18.40 25.99
CA LYS A 288 -134.44 -17.39 26.53
C LYS A 288 -135.48 -16.93 25.49
N GLU A 289 -135.08 -16.76 24.24
CA GLU A 289 -135.99 -16.47 23.11
C GLU A 289 -136.91 -17.65 22.76
N SER A 290 -136.50 -18.89 23.05
CA SER A 290 -137.31 -20.10 22.90
C SER A 290 -138.47 -20.14 23.91
N HIS A 291 -138.21 -19.78 25.17
CA HIS A 291 -139.23 -19.85 26.24
C HIS A 291 -140.20 -18.65 26.27
N GLU A 292 -139.87 -17.52 25.65
CA GLU A 292 -140.81 -16.40 25.45
C GLU A 292 -141.83 -16.66 24.32
N ARG A 293 -141.50 -17.54 23.36
CA ARG A 293 -142.38 -17.93 22.24
C ARG A 293 -143.38 -19.03 22.62
N GLU A 294 -143.00 -19.92 23.53
CA GLU A 294 -143.83 -21.05 24.02
C GLU A 294 -144.98 -20.62 24.96
N LEU A 295 -144.97 -19.42 25.53
CA LEU A 295 -146.02 -18.90 26.43
C LEU A 295 -147.18 -18.18 25.70
N LEU A 296 -147.04 -17.83 24.42
CA LEU A 296 -148.07 -17.13 23.65
C LEU A 296 -148.90 -18.06 22.73
N GLU A 297 -148.35 -19.21 22.31
CA GLU A 297 -148.99 -20.10 21.33
C GLU A 297 -149.90 -21.20 21.93
N LEU A 298 -149.84 -21.44 23.25
CA LEU A 298 -150.61 -22.51 23.90
C LEU A 298 -152.01 -22.08 24.42
N ALA A 299 -152.34 -20.78 24.35
CA ALA A 299 -153.63 -20.25 24.81
C ALA A 299 -154.71 -20.15 23.70
N GLU A 300 -154.33 -20.24 22.41
CA GLU A 300 -155.26 -19.98 21.29
C GLU A 300 -155.64 -21.21 20.45
N ALA A 301 -154.99 -22.38 20.60
CA ALA A 301 -155.19 -23.52 19.69
C ALA A 301 -156.00 -24.71 20.27
N THR A 302 -156.73 -24.52 21.38
CA THR A 302 -157.65 -25.51 21.97
C THR A 302 -159.12 -25.34 21.54
N GLU A 303 -159.42 -24.42 20.63
CA GLU A 303 -160.79 -24.07 20.25
C GLU A 303 -161.10 -24.40 18.79
N GLN A 304 -160.75 -25.59 18.32
CA GLN A 304 -161.60 -26.43 17.45
C GLN A 304 -160.77 -27.20 16.44
N LYS A 305 -160.60 -28.50 16.70
CA LYS A 305 -161.52 -29.46 16.07
C LYS A 305 -161.51 -29.25 14.56
N ILE A 306 -160.76 -30.08 13.88
CA ILE A 306 -161.32 -31.31 13.35
C ILE A 306 -160.12 -32.06 12.80
N GLN A 307 -159.77 -33.16 13.47
CA GLN A 307 -160.25 -34.45 13.00
C GLN A 307 -159.70 -34.66 11.61
N VAL A 308 -158.90 -35.71 11.48
CA VAL A 308 -159.20 -36.69 10.45
C VAL A 308 -159.17 -36.04 9.08
N LEU A 309 -158.04 -36.13 8.44
CA LEU A 309 -157.93 -37.05 7.31
C LEU A 309 -156.44 -37.01 7.01
N GLN A 310 -155.74 -38.04 7.50
CA GLN A 310 -155.51 -39.20 6.65
C GLN A 310 -154.32 -38.88 5.76
N GLU A 311 -153.17 -39.40 6.14
CA GLU A 311 -152.77 -40.72 5.67
C GLU A 311 -151.95 -40.55 4.41
N GLN A 312 -150.92 -41.38 4.38
CA GLN A 312 -150.33 -41.89 3.16
C GLN A 312 -149.35 -40.92 2.50
N MET A 313 -148.06 -41.24 2.68
CA MET A 313 -147.35 -42.11 1.72
C MET A 313 -147.34 -41.37 0.38
N VAL A 314 -146.20 -40.85 -0.04
CA VAL A 314 -145.14 -41.59 -0.71
C VAL A 314 -144.05 -40.52 -0.88
N GLU A 315 -142.79 -40.63 -0.44
CA GLU A 315 -141.77 -41.39 -1.17
C GLU A 315 -140.45 -41.32 -0.37
N ILE A 316 -140.30 -42.20 0.62
CA ILE A 316 -139.00 -42.80 0.93
C ILE A 316 -138.85 -43.90 -0.13
N GLU A 317 -138.54 -43.50 -1.36
CA GLU A 317 -138.44 -44.42 -2.49
C GLU A 317 -137.62 -43.75 -3.60
N ASN A 318 -136.35 -43.46 -3.31
CA ASN A 318 -135.27 -43.71 -4.27
C ASN A 318 -133.92 -43.63 -3.55
N GLU A 319 -133.68 -44.75 -2.87
CA GLU A 319 -132.43 -45.39 -2.50
C GLU A 319 -131.16 -44.89 -3.21
N ILE A 320 -130.17 -44.52 -2.39
CA ILE A 320 -128.86 -45.18 -2.33
C ILE A 320 -128.58 -46.15 -3.51
N LYS A 321 -127.86 -45.69 -4.55
CA LYS A 321 -126.68 -46.39 -5.12
C LYS A 321 -126.00 -45.67 -6.31
N GLU A 322 -124.68 -45.81 -6.32
CA GLU A 322 -123.70 -45.61 -7.42
C GLU A 322 -123.01 -44.25 -7.59
N GLU A 323 -121.89 -44.13 -6.87
CA GLU A 323 -120.52 -44.01 -7.40
C GLU A 323 -120.25 -43.33 -8.76
N GLN A 324 -119.37 -42.30 -8.68
CA GLN A 324 -118.45 -41.71 -9.67
C GLN A 324 -118.86 -40.48 -10.52
N LYS A 325 -118.23 -39.33 -10.19
CA LYS A 325 -117.22 -38.56 -11.00
C LYS A 325 -117.03 -37.14 -10.40
N VAL A 326 -115.92 -36.80 -9.74
CA VAL A 326 -114.63 -36.32 -10.28
C VAL A 326 -114.75 -35.23 -11.36
N LYS A 327 -114.60 -33.95 -10.98
CA LYS A 327 -114.07 -32.88 -11.86
C LYS A 327 -113.70 -31.58 -11.09
N SER A 328 -112.48 -31.52 -10.52
CA SER A 328 -111.52 -30.37 -10.61
C SER A 328 -110.47 -30.35 -9.49
N ALA A 329 -109.26 -30.89 -9.74
CA ALA A 329 -108.02 -30.43 -9.08
C ALA A 329 -106.79 -31.11 -9.72
N LEU A 330 -106.22 -30.49 -10.77
CA LEU A 330 -104.92 -30.85 -11.36
C LEU A 330 -104.25 -29.57 -11.90
N SER A 331 -103.29 -28.99 -11.16
CA SER A 331 -102.42 -27.89 -11.64
C SER A 331 -101.15 -27.67 -10.78
N GLU A 332 -100.58 -28.70 -10.16
CA GLU A 332 -99.41 -28.50 -9.26
C GLU A 332 -98.29 -29.56 -9.34
N PRO A 333 -98.51 -30.82 -9.78
CA PRO A 333 -97.41 -31.80 -9.77
C PRO A 333 -96.44 -31.76 -10.97
N LEU A 334 -96.73 -31.03 -12.05
CA LEU A 334 -95.94 -31.12 -13.31
C LEU A 334 -94.78 -30.11 -13.42
N ALA A 335 -94.78 -29.03 -12.62
CA ALA A 335 -93.70 -28.03 -12.61
C ALA A 335 -92.45 -28.50 -11.84
N LYS A 336 -92.63 -29.30 -10.79
CA LYS A 336 -91.52 -29.78 -9.93
C LYS A 336 -90.62 -30.82 -10.61
N LEU A 337 -91.10 -31.52 -11.65
CA LEU A 337 -90.28 -32.52 -12.36
C LEU A 337 -89.35 -31.90 -13.42
N SER A 338 -89.72 -30.76 -14.02
CA SER A 338 -88.91 -30.09 -15.05
C SER A 338 -87.73 -29.30 -14.47
N ASP A 339 -87.89 -28.71 -13.28
CA ASP A 339 -86.80 -27.98 -12.61
C ASP A 339 -85.68 -28.93 -12.19
N ILE A 340 -86.01 -30.11 -11.64
CA ILE A 340 -85.03 -31.10 -11.16
C ILE A 340 -84.08 -31.56 -12.29
N PHE A 341 -84.60 -31.84 -13.49
CA PHE A 341 -83.76 -32.25 -14.63
C PHE A 341 -82.90 -31.10 -15.19
N SER A 342 -83.30 -29.84 -14.99
CA SER A 342 -82.51 -28.68 -15.42
C SER A 342 -81.33 -28.41 -14.50
N THR A 343 -81.49 -28.61 -13.19
CA THR A 343 -80.43 -28.44 -12.19
C THR A 343 -79.37 -29.53 -12.35
N GLN A 344 -79.80 -30.77 -12.59
CA GLN A 344 -78.91 -31.92 -12.70
C GLN A 344 -78.01 -31.88 -13.96
N ARG A 345 -78.53 -31.34 -15.09
CA ARG A 345 -77.72 -31.11 -16.30
C ARG A 345 -76.68 -30.02 -16.14
N LYS A 346 -77.00 -28.98 -15.36
CA LYS A 346 -76.08 -27.87 -15.08
C LYS A 346 -74.93 -28.32 -14.19
N GLU A 347 -75.21 -29.16 -13.20
CA GLU A 347 -74.18 -29.80 -12.36
C GLU A 347 -73.28 -30.75 -13.16
N GLU A 348 -73.81 -31.53 -14.12
CA GLU A 348 -72.99 -32.36 -15.01
C GLU A 348 -72.08 -31.53 -15.93
N ASP A 349 -72.60 -30.45 -16.52
CA ASP A 349 -71.81 -29.54 -17.36
C ASP A 349 -70.72 -28.81 -16.55
N ASP A 350 -71.02 -28.39 -15.32
CA ASP A 350 -70.07 -27.76 -14.40
C ASP A 350 -68.97 -28.75 -13.98
N MET A 351 -69.30 -30.02 -13.72
CA MET A 351 -68.30 -31.08 -13.45
C MET A 351 -67.37 -31.33 -14.65
N ILE A 352 -67.90 -31.32 -15.87
CA ILE A 352 -67.09 -31.53 -17.10
C ILE A 352 -66.13 -30.36 -17.31
N ALA A 353 -66.58 -29.13 -17.05
CA ALA A 353 -65.75 -27.93 -17.11
C ALA A 353 -64.64 -27.95 -16.05
N GLU A 354 -64.97 -28.37 -14.82
CA GLU A 354 -64.00 -28.50 -13.73
C GLU A 354 -62.94 -29.56 -14.04
N HIS A 355 -63.34 -30.73 -14.57
CA HIS A 355 -62.44 -31.79 -15.00
C HIS A 355 -61.47 -31.33 -16.12
N HIS A 356 -61.95 -30.55 -17.10
CA HIS A 356 -61.09 -29.96 -18.12
C HIS A 356 -60.09 -28.96 -17.54
N SER A 357 -60.51 -28.16 -16.55
CA SER A 357 -59.63 -27.20 -15.88
C SER A 357 -58.52 -27.89 -15.08
N LEU A 358 -58.85 -28.99 -14.40
CA LEU A 358 -57.89 -29.82 -13.66
C LEU A 358 -56.90 -30.51 -14.60
N PHE A 359 -57.37 -31.02 -15.73
CA PHE A 359 -56.49 -31.62 -16.75
C PHE A 359 -55.49 -30.60 -17.31
N LYS A 360 -55.95 -29.38 -17.61
CA LYS A 360 -55.07 -28.30 -18.08
C LYS A 360 -54.02 -27.91 -17.02
N ARG A 361 -54.42 -27.78 -15.75
CA ARG A 361 -53.50 -27.53 -14.63
C ARG A 361 -52.50 -28.65 -14.42
N LEU A 362 -52.89 -29.90 -14.68
CA LEU A 362 -52.00 -31.05 -14.60
C LEU A 362 -50.93 -31.00 -15.70
N GLU A 363 -51.33 -30.68 -16.93
CA GLU A 363 -50.42 -30.55 -18.08
C GLU A 363 -49.41 -29.41 -17.87
N GLU A 364 -49.87 -28.24 -17.39
CA GLU A 364 -49.01 -27.10 -17.06
C GLU A 364 -48.01 -27.41 -15.94
N ASN A 365 -48.42 -28.17 -14.92
CA ASN A 365 -47.51 -28.62 -13.86
C ASN A 365 -46.47 -29.63 -14.35
N LYS A 366 -46.84 -30.49 -15.30
CA LYS A 366 -45.93 -31.46 -15.90
C LYS A 366 -44.84 -30.74 -16.70
N LEU A 367 -45.22 -29.75 -17.51
CA LEU A 367 -44.28 -28.93 -18.29
C LEU A 367 -43.28 -28.18 -17.39
N ARG A 368 -43.78 -27.56 -16.31
CA ARG A 368 -42.94 -26.87 -15.32
C ARG A 368 -41.94 -27.81 -14.64
N ARG A 369 -42.36 -29.04 -14.34
CA ARG A 369 -41.49 -30.08 -13.77
C ARG A 369 -40.35 -30.46 -14.72
N ASP A 370 -40.63 -30.54 -16.02
CA ASP A 370 -39.62 -30.82 -17.04
C ASP A 370 -38.61 -29.66 -17.17
N GLU A 371 -39.06 -28.41 -17.09
CA GLU A 371 -38.20 -27.21 -17.04
C GLU A 371 -37.31 -27.16 -15.79
N ASP A 372 -37.86 -27.54 -14.62
CA ASP A 372 -37.10 -27.64 -13.37
C ASP A 372 -36.01 -28.71 -13.47
N VAL A 373 -36.30 -29.86 -14.09
CA VAL A 373 -35.31 -30.94 -14.32
C VAL A 373 -34.16 -30.47 -15.20
N ILE A 374 -34.45 -29.70 -16.26
CA ILE A 374 -33.42 -29.12 -17.14
C ILE A 374 -32.58 -28.09 -16.37
N SER A 375 -33.20 -27.24 -15.56
CA SER A 375 -32.52 -26.24 -14.74
C SER A 375 -31.61 -26.88 -13.69
N ILE A 376 -32.07 -27.96 -13.04
CA ILE A 376 -31.27 -28.76 -12.10
C ILE A 376 -30.08 -29.41 -12.82
N ALA A 377 -30.26 -29.93 -14.04
CA ALA A 377 -29.17 -30.50 -14.82
C ALA A 377 -28.09 -29.44 -15.17
N LYS A 378 -28.51 -28.21 -15.49
CA LYS A 378 -27.60 -27.09 -15.74
C LYS A 378 -26.82 -26.68 -14.48
N CYS A 379 -27.47 -26.54 -13.33
CA CYS A 379 -26.78 -26.27 -12.06
C CYS A 379 -25.80 -27.39 -11.70
N ARG A 380 -26.14 -28.67 -11.94
CA ARG A 380 -25.21 -29.79 -11.71
C ARG A 380 -23.96 -29.70 -12.59
N PHE A 381 -24.12 -29.28 -13.84
CA PHE A 381 -22.99 -29.07 -14.75
C PHE A 381 -22.09 -27.92 -14.28
N GLU A 382 -22.68 -26.78 -13.90
CA GLU A 382 -21.96 -25.63 -13.36
C GLU A 382 -21.19 -25.98 -12.07
N ILE A 383 -21.81 -26.72 -11.15
CA ILE A 383 -21.14 -27.21 -9.93
C ILE A 383 -19.93 -28.08 -10.28
N LYS A 384 -20.06 -28.98 -11.25
CA LYS A 384 -18.95 -29.83 -11.69
C LYS A 384 -17.81 -29.00 -12.28
N ASN A 385 -18.13 -27.95 -13.05
CA ASN A 385 -17.13 -27.05 -13.62
C ASN A 385 -16.41 -26.23 -12.54
N MET A 386 -17.15 -25.70 -11.56
CA MET A 386 -16.57 -24.98 -10.42
C MET A 386 -15.65 -25.87 -9.58
N ILE A 387 -15.99 -27.15 -9.39
CA ILE A 387 -15.12 -28.12 -8.68
C ILE A 387 -13.80 -28.32 -9.45
N GLU A 388 -13.84 -28.39 -10.78
CA GLU A 388 -12.65 -28.55 -11.62
C GLU A 388 -11.78 -27.28 -11.60
N GLU A 389 -12.39 -26.09 -11.68
CA GLU A 389 -11.69 -24.82 -11.54
C GLU A 389 -11.03 -24.69 -10.16
N MET A 390 -11.73 -25.04 -9.07
CA MET A 390 -11.15 -25.06 -7.73
C MET A 390 -9.95 -26.01 -7.63
N ARG A 391 -10.01 -27.17 -8.30
CA ARG A 391 -8.91 -28.12 -8.34
C ARG A 391 -7.68 -27.54 -9.06
N GLN A 392 -7.87 -26.92 -10.22
CA GLN A 392 -6.80 -26.27 -10.97
C GLN A 392 -6.17 -25.12 -10.16
N LEU A 393 -7.00 -24.34 -9.47
CA LEU A 393 -6.53 -23.24 -8.61
C LEU A 393 -5.76 -23.76 -7.40
N HIS A 394 -6.18 -24.90 -6.84
CA HIS A 394 -5.46 -25.58 -5.77
C HIS A 394 -4.09 -26.08 -6.24
N ASP A 395 -4.02 -26.74 -7.41
CA ASP A 395 -2.76 -27.22 -7.99
C ASP A 395 -1.81 -26.06 -8.31
N ALA A 396 -2.32 -24.94 -8.84
CA ALA A 396 -1.54 -23.73 -9.05
C ALA A 396 -1.00 -23.13 -7.75
N ASN A 397 -1.79 -23.19 -6.66
CA ASN A 397 -1.36 -22.71 -5.35
C ASN A 397 -0.26 -23.60 -4.76
N ILE A 398 -0.32 -24.92 -4.95
CA ILE A 398 0.76 -25.85 -4.55
C ILE A 398 2.06 -25.49 -5.28
N ILE A 399 2.00 -25.28 -6.60
CA ILE A 399 3.18 -24.91 -7.40
C ILE A 399 3.76 -23.57 -6.94
N ASN A 400 2.90 -22.57 -6.68
CA ASN A 400 3.35 -21.27 -6.19
C ASN A 400 3.98 -21.37 -4.78
N ALA A 401 3.42 -22.18 -3.89
CA ALA A 401 4.00 -22.41 -2.56
C ALA A 401 5.40 -23.03 -2.64
N ASP A 402 5.61 -24.01 -3.53
CA ASP A 402 6.92 -24.63 -3.78
C ASP A 402 7.92 -23.64 -4.38
N MET A 403 7.48 -22.78 -5.32
CA MET A 403 8.28 -21.68 -5.86
C MET A 403 8.72 -20.71 -4.76
N PHE A 404 7.80 -20.28 -3.89
CA PHE A 404 8.11 -19.39 -2.77
C PHE A 404 9.09 -20.03 -1.79
N LYS A 405 8.91 -21.31 -1.47
CA LYS A 405 9.85 -22.05 -0.62
C LYS A 405 11.25 -22.07 -1.20
N LYS A 406 11.39 -22.31 -2.50
CA LYS A 406 12.68 -22.31 -3.20
C LYS A 406 13.35 -20.94 -3.19
N THR A 407 12.58 -19.86 -3.38
CA THR A 407 13.10 -18.49 -3.27
C THR A 407 13.53 -18.14 -1.84
N LEU A 408 12.84 -18.66 -0.82
CA LEU A 408 13.21 -18.50 0.58
C LEU A 408 14.55 -19.20 0.88
N GLU A 409 14.71 -20.44 0.44
CA GLU A 409 15.96 -21.20 0.61
C GLU A 409 17.15 -20.48 -0.07
N GLU A 410 16.94 -19.86 -1.23
CA GLU A 410 17.96 -19.10 -1.93
C GLU A 410 18.33 -17.79 -1.20
N LEU A 411 17.35 -17.08 -0.64
CA LEU A 411 17.58 -15.89 0.19
C LEU A 411 18.28 -16.23 1.50
N GLU A 412 17.93 -17.34 2.14
CA GLU A 412 18.63 -17.85 3.33
C GLU A 412 20.09 -18.19 3.01
N GLY A 413 20.35 -18.79 1.84
CA GLY A 413 21.70 -19.05 1.35
C GLY A 413 22.51 -17.77 1.12
N GLN A 414 21.89 -16.71 0.58
CA GLN A 414 22.53 -15.40 0.43
C GLN A 414 22.80 -14.73 1.78
N LEU A 415 21.85 -14.79 2.71
CA LEU A 415 21.99 -14.26 4.07
C LEU A 415 23.15 -14.94 4.82
N ALA A 416 23.31 -16.25 4.67
CA ALA A 416 24.41 -17.00 5.25
C ALA A 416 25.78 -16.51 4.71
N LYS A 417 25.89 -16.28 3.39
CA LYS A 417 27.11 -15.72 2.78
C LYS A 417 27.41 -14.31 3.30
N TYR A 418 26.41 -13.43 3.36
CA TYR A 418 26.56 -12.08 3.91
C TYR A 418 26.99 -12.11 5.39
N ASN A 419 26.44 -13.02 6.19
CA ASN A 419 26.83 -13.17 7.59
C ASN A 419 28.29 -13.62 7.73
N MET A 420 28.78 -14.53 6.88
CA MET A 420 30.20 -14.92 6.86
C MET A 420 31.12 -13.75 6.44
N SER A 421 30.72 -12.94 5.47
CA SER A 421 31.46 -11.74 5.10
C SER A 421 31.46 -10.70 6.22
N ARG A 422 30.35 -10.52 6.93
CA ARG A 422 30.24 -9.60 8.07
C ARG A 422 31.17 -10.01 9.22
N THR A 423 31.21 -11.29 9.58
CA THR A 423 32.10 -11.77 10.65
C THR A 423 33.58 -11.60 10.29
N ALA A 424 33.94 -11.77 9.01
CA ALA A 424 35.31 -11.49 8.53
C ALA A 424 35.68 -10.00 8.65
N VAL A 425 34.77 -9.10 8.26
CA VAL A 425 34.97 -7.64 8.38
C VAL A 425 35.02 -7.19 9.85
N GLU A 426 34.21 -7.80 10.73
CA GLU A 426 34.25 -7.52 12.17
C GLU A 426 35.59 -7.97 12.80
N ALA A 427 36.14 -9.10 12.37
CA ALA A 427 37.46 -9.57 12.81
C ALA A 427 38.60 -8.62 12.35
N GLU A 428 38.55 -8.15 11.09
CA GLU A 428 39.47 -7.13 10.57
C GLU A 428 39.38 -5.81 11.37
N ARG A 429 38.15 -5.35 11.65
CA ARG A 429 37.91 -4.15 12.44
C ARG A 429 38.46 -4.25 13.85
N GLU A 430 38.31 -5.41 14.50
CA GLU A 430 38.84 -5.65 15.84
C GLU A 430 40.38 -5.62 15.83
N LYS A 431 41.01 -6.20 14.81
CA LYS A 431 42.47 -6.16 14.62
C LYS A 431 42.99 -4.73 14.45
N ILE A 432 42.32 -3.92 13.64
CA ILE A 432 42.65 -2.49 13.45
C ILE A 432 42.44 -1.71 14.76
N SER A 433 41.39 -2.01 15.52
CA SER A 433 41.12 -1.39 16.82
C SER A 433 42.25 -1.65 17.83
N GLN A 434 42.77 -2.88 17.88
CA GLN A 434 43.91 -3.26 18.71
C GLN A 434 45.20 -2.56 18.27
N SER A 435 45.47 -2.46 16.97
CA SER A 435 46.62 -1.69 16.43
C SER A 435 46.51 -0.20 16.74
N ARG A 436 45.31 0.39 16.71
CA ARG A 436 45.12 1.79 17.08
C ARG A 436 45.33 2.03 18.58
N LYS A 437 44.96 1.07 19.42
CA LYS A 437 45.14 1.16 20.87
C LYS A 437 46.63 1.12 21.25
N THR A 438 47.37 0.18 20.67
CA THR A 438 48.84 0.07 20.86
C THR A 438 49.57 1.33 20.40
N LEU A 439 49.25 1.86 19.21
CA LEU A 439 49.83 3.11 18.72
C LEU A 439 49.54 4.31 19.64
N LYS A 440 48.35 4.34 20.24
CA LYS A 440 47.98 5.39 21.20
C LYS A 440 48.79 5.28 22.49
N GLU A 441 48.99 4.07 23.00
CA GLU A 441 49.80 3.80 24.19
C GLU A 441 51.27 4.21 23.96
N GLU A 442 51.84 3.86 22.80
CA GLU A 442 53.19 4.29 22.39
C GLU A 442 53.32 5.82 22.28
N HIS A 443 52.31 6.49 21.71
CA HIS A 443 52.30 7.95 21.62
C HIS A 443 52.18 8.63 22.99
N GLU A 444 51.34 8.10 23.89
CA GLU A 444 51.23 8.59 25.27
C GLU A 444 52.55 8.42 26.04
N GLU A 445 53.30 7.34 25.80
CA GLU A 445 54.62 7.11 26.39
C GLU A 445 55.67 8.11 25.86
N TYR A 446 55.70 8.33 24.54
CA TYR A 446 56.57 9.33 23.90
C TYR A 446 56.31 10.75 24.42
N VAL A 447 55.04 11.14 24.58
CA VAL A 447 54.67 12.45 25.13
C VAL A 447 55.11 12.60 26.58
N LYS A 448 55.04 11.54 27.40
CA LYS A 448 55.55 11.56 28.78
C LYS A 448 57.07 11.76 28.82
N GLU A 449 57.81 11.13 27.91
CA GLU A 449 59.27 11.27 27.81
C GLU A 449 59.67 12.70 27.44
N ILE A 450 59.01 13.31 26.45
CA ILE A 450 59.23 14.71 26.08
C ILE A 450 58.91 15.66 27.24
N ASN A 451 57.79 15.47 27.92
CA ASN A 451 57.42 16.33 29.04
C ASN A 451 58.43 16.23 30.19
N ALA A 452 58.95 15.04 30.49
CA ALA A 452 60.01 14.86 31.47
C ALA A 452 61.31 15.59 31.06
N ALA A 453 61.67 15.58 29.77
CA ALA A 453 62.83 16.31 29.25
C ALA A 453 62.64 17.84 29.31
N ILE A 454 61.41 18.33 29.06
CA ILE A 454 61.06 19.75 29.19
C ILE A 454 61.17 20.19 30.66
N GLU A 455 60.61 19.42 31.60
CA GLU A 455 60.71 19.71 33.03
C GLU A 455 62.17 19.74 33.51
N GLN A 456 63.01 18.82 33.02
CA GLN A 456 64.44 18.81 33.31
C GLN A 456 65.15 20.06 32.78
N THR A 457 64.78 20.51 31.58
CA THR A 457 65.34 21.72 30.94
C THR A 457 64.89 23.00 31.66
N GLN A 458 63.63 23.07 32.10
CA GLN A 458 63.10 24.17 32.90
C GLN A 458 63.79 24.25 34.27
N LYS A 459 64.03 23.12 34.93
CA LYS A 459 64.78 23.06 36.18
C LYS A 459 66.21 23.58 36.00
N ARG A 460 66.88 23.19 34.92
CA ARG A 460 68.22 23.69 34.55
C ARG A 460 68.24 25.20 34.30
N HIS A 461 67.20 25.73 33.67
CA HIS A 461 67.06 27.18 33.46
C HIS A 461 66.84 27.94 34.78
N GLY A 462 66.09 27.37 35.73
CA GLY A 462 65.93 27.95 37.08
C GLY A 462 67.25 28.08 37.83
N GLU A 463 68.08 27.02 37.80
CA GLU A 463 69.41 27.00 38.42
C GLU A 463 70.33 28.11 37.87
N LEU A 464 70.30 28.36 36.56
CA LEU A 464 71.07 29.43 35.90
C LEU A 464 70.59 30.85 36.26
N LEU A 465 69.30 31.01 36.57
CA LEU A 465 68.71 32.29 36.96
C LEU A 465 69.11 32.69 38.39
N ASP A 466 69.22 31.70 39.29
CA ASP A 466 69.67 31.89 40.66
C ASP A 466 71.19 32.14 40.73
N GLU A 467 71.97 31.51 39.84
CA GLU A 467 73.40 31.78 39.68
C GLU A 467 73.67 33.23 39.21
N LYS A 468 72.81 33.76 38.34
CA LYS A 468 72.83 35.18 37.90
C LYS A 468 72.51 36.16 39.04
N LYS A 469 71.59 35.82 39.94
CA LYS A 469 71.24 36.66 41.11
C LYS A 469 72.37 36.71 42.14
N ASN A 470 73.11 35.63 42.33
CA ASN A 470 74.24 35.59 43.27
C ASN A 470 75.45 36.43 42.81
N LEU A 471 75.60 36.67 41.50
CA LEU A 471 76.65 37.53 40.93
C LEU A 471 76.37 39.04 41.05
N GLN A 472 75.14 39.46 41.37
CA GLN A 472 74.77 40.87 41.53
C GLN A 472 74.89 41.41 42.97
N ASN A 473 75.21 40.57 43.97
CA ASN A 473 75.21 40.93 45.39
C ASN A 473 76.60 41.17 46.04
N HIS A 474 77.67 41.32 45.24
CA HIS A 474 78.97 41.77 45.74
C HIS A 474 79.45 43.04 45.04
N ILE A 475 79.20 44.21 45.67
CA ILE A 475 80.18 45.28 45.95
C ILE A 475 79.47 46.35 46.79
N LEU A 476 80.05 46.63 47.96
CA LEU A 476 79.63 47.63 48.93
C LEU A 476 80.90 48.38 49.39
N LEU A 477 81.01 49.72 49.23
CA LEU A 477 81.71 50.61 50.19
C LEU A 477 81.57 52.15 49.96
N ASN A 478 81.00 52.85 50.97
CA ASN A 478 81.32 54.18 51.54
C ASN A 478 81.10 55.55 50.84
N SER A 479 79.98 56.21 51.13
CA SER A 479 79.79 57.29 52.13
C SER A 479 80.79 58.47 52.34
N VAL A 480 81.49 59.02 51.34
CA VAL A 480 82.38 60.20 51.57
C VAL A 480 82.13 61.44 50.68
N ILE A 481 81.18 61.45 49.74
CA ILE A 481 80.92 62.65 48.91
C ILE A 481 79.59 63.29 49.30
N LYS A 482 79.46 63.67 50.57
CA LYS A 482 78.32 64.43 51.11
C LYS A 482 78.62 65.93 51.27
N ASP A 483 79.88 66.36 51.17
CA ASP A 483 80.28 67.70 51.63
C ASP A 483 80.90 68.62 50.56
N LEU A 484 80.71 68.36 49.25
CA LEU A 484 81.40 69.17 48.21
C LEU A 484 80.55 69.67 47.02
N ALA A 485 79.22 69.54 47.03
CA ALA A 485 78.41 70.09 45.93
C ALA A 485 77.13 70.80 46.40
N GLU A 486 77.10 71.24 47.65
CA GLU A 486 76.10 72.19 48.18
C GLU A 486 76.30 73.61 47.63
N GLU A 487 77.37 73.87 46.87
CA GLU A 487 77.63 75.18 46.24
C GLU A 487 77.29 75.29 44.75
N LEU A 488 76.95 74.19 44.06
CA LEU A 488 76.40 74.24 42.68
C LEU A 488 74.90 73.92 42.63
N ALA A 489 74.23 74.05 43.77
CA ALA A 489 72.83 73.75 43.98
C ALA A 489 71.82 74.78 43.44
N ASN A 490 72.18 75.87 42.74
CA ASN A 490 71.19 76.96 42.56
C ASN A 490 70.94 77.51 41.15
N LEU A 491 71.61 77.06 40.08
CA LEU A 491 71.38 77.65 38.73
C LEU A 491 71.22 76.66 37.55
N GLU A 492 71.56 75.38 37.69
CA GLU A 492 71.46 74.39 36.59
C GLU A 492 70.19 73.50 36.66
N GLU A 493 69.60 73.35 37.85
CA GLU A 493 68.43 72.49 38.12
C GLU A 493 67.14 72.99 37.44
N VAL A 494 66.97 74.31 37.32
CA VAL A 494 65.75 74.92 36.74
C VAL A 494 65.67 74.68 35.21
N GLY A 495 66.81 74.60 34.52
CA GLY A 495 66.86 74.34 33.08
C GLY A 495 66.58 72.87 32.73
N LYS A 496 67.22 71.94 33.46
CA LYS A 496 67.07 70.49 33.22
C LYS A 496 65.69 69.96 33.63
N GLN A 497 65.06 70.52 34.67
CA GLN A 497 63.70 70.12 35.07
C GLN A 497 62.64 70.49 34.03
N MET A 498 62.80 71.62 33.32
CA MET A 498 61.87 72.04 32.27
C MET A 498 62.01 71.17 31.00
N GLU A 499 63.23 70.76 30.66
CA GLU A 499 63.51 69.86 29.52
C GLU A 499 63.03 68.42 29.79
N MET A 500 63.24 67.91 31.01
CA MET A 500 62.71 66.60 31.43
C MET A 500 61.18 66.55 31.46
N ASN A 501 60.52 67.65 31.84
CA ASN A 501 59.05 67.72 31.84
C ASN A 501 58.48 67.71 30.41
N TYR A 502 59.05 68.48 29.47
CA TYR A 502 58.62 68.43 28.06
C TYR A 502 58.95 67.09 27.40
N GLN A 503 60.07 66.45 27.75
CA GLN A 503 60.43 65.15 27.19
C GLN A 503 59.58 64.00 27.77
N ALA A 504 59.17 64.09 29.04
CA ALA A 504 58.19 63.17 29.63
C ALA A 504 56.79 63.37 29.04
N GLU A 505 56.35 64.60 28.80
CA GLU A 505 55.05 64.92 28.18
C GLU A 505 55.01 64.49 26.70
N ILE A 506 56.10 64.70 25.94
CA ILE A 506 56.24 64.17 24.58
C ILE A 506 56.21 62.63 24.60
N GLN A 507 56.91 61.95 25.51
CA GLN A 507 56.84 60.50 25.61
C GLN A 507 55.46 59.98 26.03
N GLN A 508 54.73 60.72 26.88
CA GLN A 508 53.35 60.40 27.26
C GLN A 508 52.40 60.57 26.07
N LEU A 509 52.52 61.67 25.32
CA LEU A 509 51.73 61.93 24.11
C LEU A 509 52.06 60.93 22.99
N THR A 510 53.32 60.55 22.81
CA THR A 510 53.73 59.51 21.85
C THR A 510 53.15 58.15 22.21
N ARG A 511 53.21 57.72 23.49
CA ARG A 511 52.56 56.47 23.93
C ARG A 511 51.04 56.52 23.79
N ASN A 512 50.42 57.67 24.04
CA ASN A 512 48.98 57.84 23.85
C ASN A 512 48.61 57.81 22.35
N VAL A 513 49.39 58.43 21.47
CA VAL A 513 49.20 58.37 20.01
C VAL A 513 49.41 56.95 19.50
N GLU A 514 50.45 56.24 19.96
CA GLU A 514 50.68 54.84 19.60
C GLU A 514 49.55 53.93 20.09
N SER A 515 49.06 54.12 21.31
CA SER A 515 47.91 53.38 21.86
C SER A 515 46.61 53.68 21.10
N ILE A 516 46.36 54.95 20.74
CA ILE A 516 45.19 55.34 19.92
C ILE A 516 45.33 54.80 18.50
N THR A 517 46.53 54.80 17.91
CA THR A 517 46.77 54.24 16.57
C THR A 517 46.62 52.72 16.58
N GLN A 518 47.07 52.05 17.64
CA GLN A 518 46.89 50.62 17.82
C GLN A 518 45.41 50.26 18.04
N ALA A 519 44.67 51.05 18.83
CA ALA A 519 43.24 50.89 19.01
C ALA A 519 42.45 51.18 17.72
N HIS A 520 42.86 52.17 16.92
CA HIS A 520 42.26 52.47 15.62
C HIS A 520 42.49 51.33 14.64
N THR A 521 43.71 50.80 14.54
CA THR A 521 44.03 49.67 13.64
C THR A 521 43.36 48.37 14.09
N GLU A 522 43.18 48.14 15.40
CA GLU A 522 42.37 47.05 15.93
C GLU A 522 40.90 47.23 15.53
N LYS A 523 40.33 48.44 15.69
CA LYS A 523 38.95 48.73 15.30
C LYS A 523 38.71 48.67 13.79
N GLU A 524 39.69 49.07 13.00
CA GLU A 524 39.66 49.00 11.54
C GLU A 524 39.76 47.54 11.06
N ARG A 525 40.52 46.70 11.77
CA ARG A 525 40.53 45.24 11.56
C ARG A 525 39.19 44.61 11.95
N GLU A 526 38.63 44.95 13.11
CA GLU A 526 37.31 44.47 13.53
C GLU A 526 36.20 44.90 12.57
N LEU A 527 36.24 46.13 12.06
CA LEU A 527 35.28 46.61 11.04
C LEU A 527 35.42 45.82 9.73
N LYS A 528 36.65 45.55 9.30
CA LYS A 528 36.91 44.74 8.10
C LYS A 528 36.46 43.28 8.27
N ASP A 529 36.64 42.71 9.45
CA ASP A 529 36.13 41.38 9.79
C ASP A 529 34.59 41.39 9.82
N GLN A 530 33.96 42.43 10.36
CA GLN A 530 32.51 42.60 10.35
C GLN A 530 31.94 42.81 8.94
N GLU A 531 32.63 43.56 8.08
CA GLU A 531 32.24 43.77 6.68
C GLU A 531 32.35 42.46 5.89
N SER A 532 33.40 41.67 6.11
CA SER A 532 33.53 40.30 5.56
C SER A 532 32.43 39.36 6.04
N ILE A 533 31.99 39.48 7.29
CA ILE A 533 30.86 38.71 7.83
C ILE A 533 29.54 39.19 7.20
N LEU A 534 29.38 40.50 6.99
CA LEU A 534 28.19 41.05 6.35
C LEU A 534 28.08 40.59 4.90
N GLU A 535 29.17 40.61 4.14
CA GLU A 535 29.21 40.16 2.74
C GLU A 535 28.90 38.66 2.59
N THR A 536 29.34 37.85 3.56
CA THR A 536 28.99 36.42 3.61
C THR A 536 27.52 36.19 4.01
N VAL A 537 26.97 37.01 4.91
CA VAL A 537 25.55 36.96 5.29
C VAL A 537 24.63 37.43 4.16
N GLU A 538 25.00 38.49 3.43
CA GLU A 538 24.27 38.96 2.24
C GLU A 538 24.30 37.91 1.13
N SER A 539 25.47 37.30 0.87
CA SER A 539 25.58 36.20 -0.09
C SER A 539 24.72 34.99 0.31
N GLN A 540 24.68 34.65 1.60
CA GLN A 540 23.82 33.57 2.10
C GLN A 540 22.34 33.93 1.98
N PHE A 541 21.97 35.19 2.26
CA PHE A 541 20.60 35.67 2.09
C PHE A 541 20.14 35.59 0.63
N ASP A 542 21.01 35.95 -0.32
CA ASP A 542 20.71 35.83 -1.76
C ASP A 542 20.53 34.37 -2.20
N ILE A 543 21.36 33.45 -1.68
CA ILE A 543 21.21 32.01 -1.91
C ILE A 543 19.89 31.52 -1.33
N ASP A 544 19.61 31.82 -0.06
CA ASP A 544 18.37 31.43 0.62
C ASP A 544 17.12 32.02 -0.07
N HIS A 545 17.22 33.25 -0.58
CA HIS A 545 16.15 33.90 -1.34
C HIS A 545 15.88 33.17 -2.65
N LEU A 546 16.93 32.75 -3.37
CA LEU A 546 16.82 32.00 -4.61
C LEU A 546 16.27 30.58 -4.36
N GLU A 547 16.71 29.91 -3.29
CA GLU A 547 16.17 28.63 -2.86
C GLU A 547 14.69 28.76 -2.50
N HIS A 548 14.31 29.80 -1.74
CA HIS A 548 12.91 30.07 -1.40
C HIS A 548 12.06 30.31 -2.65
N GLN A 549 12.56 31.06 -3.63
CA GLN A 549 11.86 31.29 -4.90
C GLN A 549 11.70 29.98 -5.70
N THR A 550 12.71 29.13 -5.69
CA THR A 550 12.68 27.79 -6.31
C THR A 550 11.66 26.88 -5.63
N PHE A 551 11.67 26.84 -4.29
CA PHE A 551 10.68 26.09 -3.51
C PHE A 551 9.26 26.61 -3.74
N LYS A 552 9.07 27.93 -3.81
CA LYS A 552 7.78 28.54 -4.12
C LYS A 552 7.26 28.08 -5.48
N ASN A 553 8.11 28.03 -6.50
CA ASN A 553 7.74 27.53 -7.82
C ASN A 553 7.37 26.04 -7.79
N GLN A 554 8.17 25.20 -7.12
CA GLN A 554 7.87 23.77 -6.95
C GLN A 554 6.55 23.55 -6.20
N VAL A 555 6.28 24.33 -5.15
CA VAL A 555 5.01 24.27 -4.41
C VAL A 555 3.85 24.67 -5.30
N THR A 556 3.98 25.71 -6.14
CA THR A 556 2.91 26.06 -7.09
C THR A 556 2.67 24.95 -8.12
N GLU A 557 3.71 24.29 -8.61
CA GLU A 557 3.59 23.15 -9.53
C GLU A 557 2.90 21.96 -8.87
N LEU A 558 3.32 21.59 -7.66
CA LEU A 558 2.66 20.52 -6.87
C LEU A 558 1.20 20.85 -6.56
N VAL A 559 0.86 22.12 -6.29
CA VAL A 559 -0.54 22.54 -6.10
C VAL A 559 -1.34 22.39 -7.39
N THR A 560 -0.76 22.69 -8.56
CA THR A 560 -1.43 22.47 -9.85
C THR A 560 -1.61 20.99 -10.17
N GLN A 561 -0.60 20.16 -9.92
CA GLN A 561 -0.69 18.71 -10.09
C GLN A 561 -1.72 18.09 -9.14
N ARG A 562 -1.76 18.53 -7.87
CA ARG A 562 -2.79 18.11 -6.91
C ARG A 562 -4.18 18.43 -7.41
N LYS A 563 -4.43 19.67 -7.89
CA LYS A 563 -5.73 20.05 -8.46
C LYS A 563 -6.09 19.19 -9.67
N HIS A 564 -5.13 18.87 -10.53
CA HIS A 564 -5.37 18.00 -11.68
C HIS A 564 -5.73 16.56 -11.26
N LEU A 565 -4.99 15.99 -10.29
CA LEU A 565 -5.29 14.69 -9.73
C LEU A 565 -6.63 14.65 -9.00
N GLU A 566 -6.99 15.71 -8.29
CA GLU A 566 -8.27 15.83 -7.59
C GLU A 566 -9.46 15.82 -8.58
N VAL A 567 -9.34 16.52 -9.71
CA VAL A 567 -10.30 16.45 -10.82
C VAL A 567 -10.37 15.04 -11.42
N SER A 568 -9.22 14.38 -11.62
CA SER A 568 -9.19 13.01 -12.14
C SER A 568 -9.81 11.99 -11.17
N ILE A 569 -9.57 12.13 -9.87
CA ILE A 569 -10.19 11.31 -8.83
C ILE A 569 -11.70 11.53 -8.81
N GLU A 570 -12.18 12.77 -8.94
CA GLU A 570 -13.60 13.08 -9.01
C GLU A 570 -14.27 12.46 -10.25
N GLU A 571 -13.58 12.46 -11.38
CA GLU A 571 -14.07 11.80 -12.60
C GLU A 571 -14.10 10.27 -12.46
N VAL A 572 -13.06 9.66 -11.90
CA VAL A 572 -13.01 8.22 -11.64
C VAL A 572 -14.06 7.79 -10.60
N THR A 573 -14.32 8.61 -9.58
CA THR A 573 -15.40 8.33 -8.60
C THR A 573 -16.77 8.43 -9.25
N LYS A 574 -17.03 9.41 -10.13
CA LYS A 574 -18.27 9.48 -10.92
C LYS A 574 -18.43 8.26 -11.83
N GLN A 575 -17.37 7.82 -12.52
CA GLN A 575 -17.40 6.62 -13.36
C GLN A 575 -17.63 5.35 -12.54
N THR A 576 -17.00 5.24 -11.37
CA THR A 576 -17.18 4.09 -10.46
C THR A 576 -18.60 4.05 -9.90
N ALA A 577 -19.16 5.20 -9.53
CA ALA A 577 -20.56 5.30 -9.11
C ALA A 577 -21.53 4.88 -10.22
N ALA A 578 -21.28 5.31 -11.46
CA ALA A 578 -22.08 4.90 -12.63
C ALA A 578 -21.99 3.38 -12.90
N LEU A 579 -20.82 2.77 -12.70
CA LEU A 579 -20.64 1.31 -12.83
C LEU A 579 -21.29 0.52 -11.68
N LEU A 580 -21.40 1.10 -10.49
CA LEU A 580 -22.06 0.49 -9.32
C LEU A 580 -23.59 0.64 -9.34
N GLN A 581 -24.12 1.63 -10.06
CA GLN A 581 -25.55 1.92 -10.12
C GLN A 581 -26.39 0.73 -10.63
N PRO A 582 -26.02 0.02 -11.72
CA PRO A 582 -26.75 -1.18 -12.17
C PRO A 582 -26.78 -2.30 -11.13
N LYS A 583 -25.74 -2.43 -10.30
CA LYS A 583 -25.70 -3.45 -9.23
C LYS A 583 -26.70 -3.12 -8.11
N GLU A 584 -26.83 -1.84 -7.76
CA GLU A 584 -27.82 -1.39 -6.77
C GLU A 584 -29.26 -1.44 -7.33
N ASP A 585 -29.45 -1.17 -8.62
CA ASP A 585 -30.73 -1.39 -9.31
C ASP A 585 -31.12 -2.89 -9.28
N LEU A 586 -30.19 -3.78 -9.64
CA LEU A 586 -30.42 -5.24 -9.61
C LEU A 586 -30.70 -5.75 -8.18
N LYS A 587 -30.05 -5.17 -7.17
CA LYS A 587 -30.32 -5.50 -5.76
C LYS A 587 -31.72 -5.06 -5.33
N ARG A 588 -32.18 -3.89 -5.77
CA ARG A 588 -33.56 -3.43 -5.56
C ARG A 588 -34.56 -4.35 -6.26
N GLU A 589 -34.32 -4.71 -7.52
CA GLU A 589 -35.16 -5.66 -8.24
C GLU A 589 -35.22 -7.03 -7.52
N LEU A 590 -34.08 -7.56 -7.09
CA LEU A 590 -34.00 -8.81 -6.34
C LEU A 590 -34.78 -8.74 -5.01
N MET A 591 -34.71 -7.61 -4.30
CA MET A 591 -35.51 -7.39 -3.09
C MET A 591 -37.01 -7.41 -3.39
N THR A 592 -37.45 -6.71 -4.45
CA THR A 592 -38.87 -6.71 -4.86
C THR A 592 -39.34 -8.09 -5.29
N LEU A 593 -38.52 -8.84 -6.01
CA LEU A 593 -38.83 -10.20 -6.45
C LEU A 593 -38.93 -11.16 -5.26
N ARG A 594 -38.01 -11.04 -4.29
CA ARG A 594 -38.07 -11.82 -3.04
C ARG A 594 -39.31 -11.50 -2.21
N ALA A 595 -39.68 -10.23 -2.10
CA ALA A 595 -40.91 -9.83 -1.42
C ALA A 595 -42.15 -10.44 -2.08
N LYS A 596 -42.24 -10.35 -3.41
CA LYS A 596 -43.33 -10.96 -4.20
C LYS A 596 -43.39 -12.48 -4.06
N HIS A 597 -42.22 -13.16 -4.04
CA HIS A 597 -42.17 -14.59 -3.78
C HIS A 597 -42.61 -14.95 -2.35
N MET A 598 -42.26 -14.14 -1.36
CA MET A 598 -42.69 -14.35 0.01
C MET A 598 -44.21 -14.18 0.14
N GLU A 599 -44.80 -13.16 -0.49
CA GLU A 599 -46.25 -12.97 -0.56
C GLU A 599 -46.95 -14.16 -1.24
N MET A 600 -46.37 -14.67 -2.34
CA MET A 600 -46.89 -15.87 -3.01
C MET A 600 -46.81 -17.11 -2.09
N LEU A 601 -45.72 -17.27 -1.34
CA LEU A 601 -45.58 -18.38 -0.39
C LEU A 601 -46.59 -18.27 0.75
N THR A 602 -46.83 -17.07 1.30
CA THR A 602 -47.85 -16.87 2.33
C THR A 602 -49.25 -17.11 1.80
N ALA A 603 -49.54 -16.69 0.56
CA ALA A 603 -50.82 -16.96 -0.09
C ALA A 603 -51.01 -18.47 -0.32
N ASN A 604 -49.98 -19.16 -0.81
CA ASN A 604 -50.03 -20.61 -1.00
C ASN A 604 -50.18 -21.35 0.33
N ALA A 605 -49.51 -20.91 1.40
CA ALA A 605 -49.66 -21.48 2.73
C ALA A 605 -51.09 -21.31 3.27
N ALA A 606 -51.72 -20.16 3.04
CA ALA A 606 -53.13 -19.94 3.38
C ALA A 606 -54.07 -20.88 2.60
N VAL A 607 -53.85 -21.05 1.29
CA VAL A 607 -54.62 -22.00 0.47
C VAL A 607 -54.43 -23.44 0.97
N ILE A 608 -53.21 -23.84 1.31
CA ILE A 608 -52.95 -25.17 1.87
C ILE A 608 -53.70 -25.35 3.19
N SER A 609 -53.65 -24.37 4.09
CA SER A 609 -54.37 -24.43 5.36
C SER A 609 -55.89 -24.54 5.18
N GLU A 610 -56.46 -23.85 4.20
CA GLU A 610 -57.89 -23.95 3.88
C GLU A 610 -58.25 -25.34 3.31
N VAL A 611 -57.38 -25.88 2.44
CA VAL A 611 -57.56 -27.25 1.91
C VAL A 611 -57.43 -28.29 3.03
N GLU A 612 -56.47 -28.15 3.93
CA GLU A 612 -56.31 -29.04 5.09
C GLU A 612 -57.53 -28.99 6.00
N LYS A 613 -58.08 -27.79 6.25
CA LYS A 613 -59.32 -27.61 6.99
C LYS A 613 -60.50 -28.29 6.29
N SER A 614 -60.64 -28.10 4.98
CA SER A 614 -61.69 -28.76 4.18
C SER A 614 -61.55 -30.29 4.18
N ILE A 615 -60.33 -30.83 4.06
CA ILE A 615 -60.07 -32.27 4.17
C ILE A 615 -60.48 -32.79 5.55
N TYR A 616 -60.15 -32.06 6.62
CA TYR A 616 -60.53 -32.43 7.97
C TYR A 616 -62.05 -32.43 8.14
N GLU A 617 -62.74 -31.37 7.71
CA GLU A 617 -64.21 -31.28 7.76
C GLU A 617 -64.89 -32.38 6.95
N ASN A 618 -64.40 -32.64 5.72
CA ASN A 618 -64.90 -33.74 4.88
C ASN A 618 -64.66 -35.10 5.53
N LYS A 619 -63.53 -35.30 6.21
CA LYS A 619 -63.26 -36.54 6.96
C LYS A 619 -64.25 -36.73 8.11
N VAL A 620 -64.54 -35.68 8.89
CA VAL A 620 -65.54 -35.72 9.97
C VAL A 620 -66.93 -36.02 9.41
N MET A 621 -67.32 -35.37 8.31
CA MET A 621 -68.58 -35.63 7.61
C MET A 621 -68.66 -37.08 7.11
N LEU A 622 -67.59 -37.60 6.52
CA LEU A 622 -67.53 -39.00 6.07
C LEU A 622 -67.64 -39.98 7.24
N GLU A 623 -66.99 -39.71 8.38
CA GLU A 623 -67.13 -40.51 9.60
C GLU A 623 -68.58 -40.50 10.11
N GLN A 624 -69.25 -39.34 10.10
CA GLN A 624 -70.67 -39.23 10.45
C GLN A 624 -71.57 -40.03 9.50
N VAL A 625 -71.39 -39.89 8.19
CA VAL A 625 -72.13 -40.65 7.18
C VAL A 625 -71.88 -42.15 7.36
N THR A 626 -70.65 -42.56 7.64
CA THR A 626 -70.31 -43.98 7.86
C THR A 626 -70.96 -44.54 9.12
N MET A 627 -70.98 -43.77 10.21
CA MET A 627 -71.71 -44.14 11.44
C MET A 627 -73.22 -44.25 11.17
N GLU A 628 -73.80 -43.30 10.45
CA GLU A 628 -75.21 -43.29 10.13
C GLU A 628 -75.59 -44.46 9.21
N ASN A 629 -74.77 -44.74 8.19
CA ASN A 629 -74.96 -45.88 7.30
C ASN A 629 -74.86 -47.21 8.08
N SER A 630 -73.92 -47.32 9.02
CA SER A 630 -73.84 -48.47 9.93
C SER A 630 -75.10 -48.60 10.80
N ARG A 631 -75.62 -47.49 11.32
CA ARG A 631 -76.87 -47.44 12.09
C ARG A 631 -78.08 -47.87 11.26
N LEU A 632 -78.17 -47.40 10.01
CA LEU A 632 -79.22 -47.78 9.07
C LEU A 632 -79.13 -49.25 8.69
N HIS A 633 -77.92 -49.79 8.48
CA HIS A 633 -77.72 -51.23 8.26
C HIS A 633 -78.22 -52.06 9.44
N VAL A 634 -77.88 -51.67 10.68
CA VAL A 634 -78.39 -52.35 11.88
C VAL A 634 -79.91 -52.31 11.94
N ARG A 635 -80.54 -51.15 11.70
CA ARG A 635 -82.00 -51.03 11.64
C ARG A 635 -82.61 -51.86 10.52
N SER A 636 -81.98 -51.90 9.35
CA SER A 636 -82.46 -52.71 8.24
C SER A 636 -82.39 -54.20 8.54
N GLU A 637 -81.38 -54.68 9.28
CA GLU A 637 -81.33 -56.08 9.70
C GLU A 637 -82.36 -56.39 10.79
N GLN A 638 -82.54 -55.49 11.77
CA GLN A 638 -83.63 -55.62 12.75
C GLN A 638 -85.00 -55.72 12.07
N MET A 639 -85.27 -54.85 11.09
CA MET A 639 -86.53 -54.87 10.35
C MET A 639 -86.70 -56.15 9.51
N LYS A 640 -85.61 -56.72 8.96
CA LYS A 640 -85.67 -58.03 8.29
C LYS A 640 -86.00 -59.16 9.28
N GLU A 641 -85.44 -59.12 10.48
CA GLU A 641 -85.73 -60.08 11.55
C GLU A 641 -87.19 -59.99 12.00
N GLU A 642 -87.71 -58.78 12.22
CA GLU A 642 -89.12 -58.53 12.52
C GLU A 642 -90.06 -59.03 11.42
N ILE A 643 -89.69 -58.83 10.14
CA ILE A 643 -90.44 -59.38 8.99
C ILE A 643 -90.42 -60.91 9.01
N LEU A 644 -89.29 -61.53 9.32
CA LEU A 644 -89.17 -62.99 9.43
C LEU A 644 -90.04 -63.53 10.56
N ASP A 645 -90.05 -62.88 11.71
CA ASP A 645 -90.89 -63.29 12.85
C ASP A 645 -92.37 -63.08 12.57
N THR A 646 -92.75 -61.96 11.96
CA THR A 646 -94.12 -61.72 11.48
C THR A 646 -94.56 -62.79 10.48
N LYS A 647 -93.64 -63.23 9.60
CA LYS A 647 -93.92 -64.32 8.65
C LYS A 647 -94.12 -65.67 9.36
N LYS A 648 -93.30 -65.99 10.37
CA LYS A 648 -93.51 -67.19 11.21
C LYS A 648 -94.85 -67.13 11.93
N ASP A 649 -95.22 -65.97 12.47
CA ASP A 649 -96.50 -65.80 13.16
C ASP A 649 -97.68 -65.92 12.19
N LYS A 650 -97.58 -65.36 10.98
CA LYS A 650 -98.54 -65.62 9.90
C LYS A 650 -98.67 -67.12 9.60
N GLU A 651 -97.55 -67.84 9.49
CA GLU A 651 -97.57 -69.28 9.26
C GLU A 651 -98.26 -70.02 10.42
N LYS A 652 -97.99 -69.65 11.69
CA LYS A 652 -98.71 -70.21 12.86
C LYS A 652 -100.20 -69.94 12.77
N TYR A 653 -100.61 -68.69 12.50
CA TYR A 653 -102.03 -68.33 12.36
C TYR A 653 -102.70 -69.09 11.21
N MET A 654 -102.01 -69.32 10.09
CA MET A 654 -102.53 -70.15 9.01
C MET A 654 -102.77 -71.59 9.46
N HIS A 655 -101.82 -72.21 10.16
CA HIS A 655 -102.01 -73.56 10.71
C HIS A 655 -103.17 -73.62 11.72
N GLU A 656 -103.33 -72.60 12.56
CA GLU A 656 -104.41 -72.52 13.54
C GLU A 656 -105.79 -72.37 12.87
N VAL A 657 -105.87 -71.56 11.80
CA VAL A 657 -107.09 -71.42 10.99
C VAL A 657 -107.41 -72.73 10.26
N GLU A 658 -106.42 -73.40 9.67
CA GLU A 658 -106.59 -74.71 9.04
C GLU A 658 -107.12 -75.74 10.05
N TRP A 659 -106.51 -75.81 11.24
CA TRP A 659 -106.96 -76.68 12.33
C TRP A 659 -108.39 -76.35 12.79
N MET A 660 -108.72 -75.06 12.99
CA MET A 660 -110.08 -74.65 13.34
C MET A 660 -111.10 -75.03 12.25
N ASN A 661 -110.72 -74.93 10.98
CA ASN A 661 -111.60 -75.30 9.87
C ASN A 661 -111.83 -76.81 9.82
N GLU A 662 -110.79 -77.62 10.06
CA GLU A 662 -110.92 -79.08 10.22
C GLU A 662 -111.85 -79.43 11.38
N GLU A 663 -111.72 -78.74 12.52
CA GLU A 663 -112.57 -78.97 13.70
C GLU A 663 -114.02 -78.54 13.46
N VAL A 664 -114.25 -77.41 12.79
CA VAL A 664 -115.59 -76.99 12.38
C VAL A 664 -116.22 -78.01 11.43
N GLN A 665 -115.46 -78.54 10.46
CA GLN A 665 -115.95 -79.60 9.57
C GLN A 665 -116.26 -80.88 10.33
N SER A 666 -115.45 -81.26 11.33
CA SER A 666 -115.67 -82.44 12.17
C SER A 666 -116.95 -82.30 13.00
N LEU A 667 -117.17 -81.14 13.61
CA LEU A 667 -118.39 -80.80 14.35
C LEU A 667 -119.60 -80.76 13.44
N PHE A 668 -119.50 -80.15 12.26
CA PHE A 668 -120.60 -80.07 11.30
C PHE A 668 -121.01 -81.46 10.82
N LYS A 669 -120.04 -82.35 10.57
CA LYS A 669 -120.31 -83.76 10.24
C LYS A 669 -121.01 -84.48 11.38
N THR A 670 -120.53 -84.31 12.61
CA THR A 670 -121.13 -84.91 13.81
C THR A 670 -122.57 -84.42 14.04
N LEU A 671 -122.82 -83.12 13.81
CA LEU A 671 -124.15 -82.52 13.90
C LEU A 671 -125.08 -83.06 12.81
N THR A 672 -124.58 -83.21 11.59
CA THR A 672 -125.34 -83.79 10.48
C THR A 672 -125.69 -85.26 10.73
N ASP A 673 -124.74 -86.04 11.26
CA ASP A 673 -124.95 -87.44 11.62
C ASP A 673 -125.98 -87.59 12.77
N THR A 674 -125.89 -86.73 13.80
CA THR A 674 -126.88 -86.69 14.90
C THR A 674 -128.26 -86.20 14.44
N TRP A 675 -128.31 -85.23 13.53
CA TRP A 675 -129.56 -84.77 12.91
C TRP A 675 -130.23 -85.89 12.10
N ASN A 676 -129.45 -86.61 11.28
CA ASN A 676 -129.96 -87.76 10.51
C ASN A 676 -130.47 -88.88 11.41
N THR A 677 -129.78 -89.17 12.53
CA THR A 677 -130.28 -90.16 13.51
C THR A 677 -131.56 -89.70 14.21
N ASN A 678 -131.68 -88.41 14.53
CA ASN A 678 -132.92 -87.85 15.09
C ASN A 678 -134.08 -87.88 14.09
N MET A 679 -133.84 -87.58 12.81
CA MET A 679 -134.84 -87.71 11.75
C MET A 679 -135.33 -89.15 11.62
N LEU A 680 -134.42 -90.13 11.62
CA LEU A 680 -134.75 -91.55 11.63
C LEU A 680 -135.57 -91.97 12.86
N LEU A 681 -135.25 -91.44 14.05
CA LEU A 681 -136.04 -91.68 15.26
C LEU A 681 -137.44 -91.08 15.15
N THR A 682 -137.56 -89.88 14.59
CA THR A 682 -138.84 -89.18 14.38
C THR A 682 -139.71 -89.90 13.36
N GLU A 683 -139.11 -90.43 12.29
CA GLU A 683 -139.81 -91.26 11.29
C GLU A 683 -140.26 -92.59 11.90
N LYS A 684 -139.45 -93.18 12.79
CA LYS A 684 -139.82 -94.39 13.52
C LYS A 684 -140.97 -94.16 14.51
N SER A 685 -140.99 -93.02 15.21
CA SER A 685 -142.10 -92.64 16.08
C SER A 685 -143.36 -92.31 15.27
N ALA A 686 -143.25 -91.56 14.16
CA ALA A 686 -144.36 -91.28 13.27
C ALA A 686 -145.00 -92.56 12.70
N ASN A 687 -144.17 -93.55 12.32
CA ASN A 687 -144.66 -94.86 11.88
C ASN A 687 -145.34 -95.66 13.01
N GLN A 688 -144.88 -95.54 14.26
CA GLN A 688 -145.57 -96.13 15.42
C GLN A 688 -146.92 -95.45 15.68
N ASP A 689 -146.95 -94.12 15.63
CA ASP A 689 -148.17 -93.33 15.84
C ASP A 689 -149.20 -93.62 14.75
N GLN A 690 -148.78 -93.76 13.49
CA GLN A 690 -149.66 -94.17 12.39
C GLN A 690 -150.27 -95.57 12.63
N LYS A 691 -149.48 -96.51 13.17
CA LYS A 691 -149.96 -97.85 13.56
C LYS A 691 -150.99 -97.81 14.69
N ILE A 692 -150.84 -96.86 15.63
CA ILE A 692 -151.81 -96.64 16.70
C ILE A 692 -153.12 -96.08 16.12
N VAL A 693 -153.04 -95.11 15.20
CA VAL A 693 -154.21 -94.54 14.52
C VAL A 693 -154.98 -95.61 13.72
N GLU A 694 -154.28 -96.49 13.00
CA GLU A 694 -154.88 -97.62 12.27
C GLU A 694 -155.60 -98.61 13.21
N ASN A 695 -155.03 -98.88 14.39
CA ASN A 695 -155.65 -99.74 15.40
C ASN A 695 -156.91 -99.09 16.00
N ILE A 696 -156.90 -97.77 16.24
CA ILE A 696 -158.07 -97.01 16.69
C ILE A 696 -159.17 -97.06 15.62
N TYR A 697 -158.82 -96.87 14.35
CA TYR A 697 -159.76 -96.95 13.23
C TYR A 697 -160.44 -98.33 13.15
N ASN A 698 -159.67 -99.41 13.24
CA ASN A 698 -160.20 -100.78 13.26
C ASN A 698 -161.14 -101.05 14.46
N LEU A 699 -160.88 -100.42 15.62
CA LEU A 699 -161.75 -100.53 16.79
C LEU A 699 -163.10 -99.84 16.54
N ILE A 700 -163.10 -98.67 15.89
CA ILE A 700 -164.31 -97.92 15.54
C ILE A 700 -165.20 -98.72 14.58
N VAL A 701 -164.61 -99.38 13.57
CA VAL A 701 -165.34 -100.25 12.63
C VAL A 701 -166.03 -101.40 13.36
N ARG A 702 -165.33 -102.07 14.29
CA ARG A 702 -165.92 -103.15 15.10
C ARG A 702 -167.08 -102.68 15.99
N ILE A 703 -167.02 -101.46 16.52
CA ILE A 703 -168.11 -100.87 17.32
C ILE A 703 -169.34 -100.59 16.44
N GLN A 704 -169.15 -100.12 15.21
CA GLN A 704 -170.24 -99.88 14.26
C GLN A 704 -170.93 -101.18 13.81
N GLU A 705 -170.18 -102.25 13.54
CA GLU A 705 -170.75 -103.57 13.24
C GLU A 705 -171.55 -104.15 14.41
N ARG A 706 -171.06 -103.94 15.64
CA ARG A 706 -171.75 -104.37 16.86
C ARG A 706 -173.07 -103.61 17.08
N LYS A 707 -173.10 -102.31 16.73
CA LYS A 707 -174.33 -101.49 16.76
C LYS A 707 -175.37 -101.99 15.75
N HIS A 708 -174.95 -102.41 14.55
CA HIS A 708 -175.85 -103.00 13.55
C HIS A 708 -176.46 -104.34 14.01
N ARG A 709 -175.65 -105.22 14.62
CA ARG A 709 -176.14 -106.51 15.15
C ARG A 709 -177.12 -106.38 16.32
N ILE A 710 -176.98 -105.36 17.16
CA ILE A 710 -177.92 -105.07 18.25
C ILE A 710 -179.24 -104.50 17.70
N SER A 711 -179.17 -103.69 16.64
CA SER A 711 -180.37 -103.17 15.96
C SER A 711 -181.20 -104.26 15.27
N ASP A 712 -180.54 -105.29 14.71
CA ASP A 712 -181.21 -106.46 14.10
C ASP A 712 -181.86 -107.42 15.11
N ILE A 713 -181.31 -107.52 16.33
CA ILE A 713 -181.91 -108.30 17.42
C ILE A 713 -183.16 -107.59 17.96
N ASN A 714 -183.15 -106.26 18.05
CA ASN A 714 -184.29 -105.49 18.53
C ASN A 714 -185.49 -105.54 17.57
N ASN A 715 -185.23 -105.55 16.26
CA ASN A 715 -186.29 -105.64 15.23
C ASN A 715 -186.93 -107.03 15.09
N ARG A 716 -186.29 -108.10 15.62
CA ARG A 716 -186.84 -109.47 15.62
C ARG A 716 -187.73 -109.78 16.82
N LEU A 717 -187.69 -108.95 17.88
CA LEU A 717 -188.48 -109.14 19.11
C LEU A 717 -189.86 -108.44 19.08
N GLU A 718 -190.15 -107.60 18.07
CA GLU A 718 -191.44 -106.87 17.96
C GLU A 718 -192.47 -107.54 17.03
N LYS A 719 -192.21 -108.72 16.45
CA LYS A 719 -193.13 -109.36 15.48
C LYS A 719 -193.73 -110.71 15.83
N GLU A 720 -193.43 -111.30 16.98
CA GLU A 720 -194.21 -112.43 17.51
C GLU A 720 -194.31 -112.35 19.03
N LYS A 721 -195.39 -112.94 19.55
CA LYS A 721 -195.66 -113.20 20.96
C LYS A 721 -194.46 -113.60 21.82
#